data_AF-H3GEU2-F1
#
_entry.id   AF-H3GEU2-F1
#
_cell.length_a   1.000
_cell.length_b   1.000
_cell.length_c   1.000
_cell.angle_alpha   90.00
_cell.angle_beta   90.00
_cell.angle_gamma   90.00
#
_symmetry.space_group_name_H-M   'P 1'
#
loop_
_entity.id
_entity.type
_entity.pdbx_description
1 polymer ?
#
loop_
_entity_poly.entity_id
_entity_poly.type
_entity_poly.pdbx_seq_one_letter_code
_entity_poly.pdbx_strand_id
1 'polypeptide(L)'
;MDLRKVVQDKVLHQMVKHVTQLTRGWVVMVVDDEATRTLTQVARMSELTDCGVSLLERLELERQPFPEMNVVYFMAPTAANVRRLARDFEDATKPKYNDVYLYFLHHAGEDALNELKNAPPALLQRLKALQEVNVDFLALEKCAFTFGMPTAFHTLYSPTVKRDESTALLQLISSKLVSVCATMEEYPYVRYQAGHPRMETLAQMFQNKMNNYLAQNGTFSYAPKRGTLLFIDRGQDMVTPLMHESTFQAMTYDLLEVKDDQISYEAETNAGTTMKTAFLNENDKQWVEFRHTHIAKVSTEIGKRMTALSASNAGSALGRGKSTDLHAMAAGLRELPEYREMLGKLSQHLFLAGKAMDIFTSTALLDASNIEQSLATGVEASGKKLKHSTISKQLEDLFKDPKLTEKDRFRVAAVFALTQDTMKETERNKVMQSAMLSKKHETILENMQLVAGTALYKQSGNSLISSEDLKLATKKAEAVEYSNARYDPKIKAIVTNALKRTLSETEYPYIITPPPKSPTADDKKAGPVSLRKKIAGKGKAQEAAPVQESEVLSGEKMIVFVSGGATYSELRSIYEVRTEEKRDVLLGSTSLLAPATFIELLATLKEAHPMLPSPPISGQGAEFAMRVTRWTLLAAALAVSVYAKDTKAPADAECAAPSVVAAFEAKIGSLQQANTALKLQVETQTADKTRLLADVAQEHETIVLKLQNEIAALSTDVAALEKDVESQRKTGDKAEKELKAALAKLTGEAARAASRDSDITKLEKELAKERSTAAQNDAELKAALAKVAEQTKRVSALEKSHQSVEKKHQGLLKELSEAKTVELTLASLLSSYYDDALVLTEQAVEFAQQKLDEQSETLEQVQIQLTQAKKAACDSTSRFYQENLAETLDPIFVDVRKTVDPILADVHKAVNPHVEKFLPIVQNEATKAKEQAVQYSQEALRRAKLARIEAITLLEQNEHVAGHAQKVIDGVLVVLAVPLVLFQTRLALRLAWWLFTTTLCLLTCGLCCGTRKRSSKTKRKVVKKTASVNASSNAPLSGPTKKTATSKTTSTSQKRSKKGKN
;
A
#
# COMPACT_ATOMS: atom_id res chain seq x y z
N MET A 1 -6.81 2.01 5.69
CA MET A 1 -6.04 2.34 6.91
C MET A 1 -4.72 1.57 6.91
N ASP A 2 -3.75 2.00 7.70
CA ASP A 2 -2.50 1.28 7.95
C ASP A 2 -2.35 1.21 9.47
N LEU A 3 -2.66 0.05 10.07
CA LEU A 3 -2.77 -0.07 11.52
C LEU A 3 -1.43 0.21 12.20
N ARG A 4 -0.33 -0.27 11.62
CA ARG A 4 1.03 -0.06 12.10
C ARG A 4 1.35 1.43 12.19
N LYS A 5 1.03 2.20 11.15
CA LYS A 5 1.21 3.68 11.16
C LYS A 5 0.32 4.41 12.15
N VAL A 6 -0.90 3.94 12.41
CA VAL A 6 -1.80 4.58 13.39
C VAL A 6 -1.30 4.37 14.82
N VAL A 7 -0.79 3.18 15.16
CA VAL A 7 -0.11 2.97 16.45
C VAL A 7 1.21 3.75 16.50
N GLN A 8 2.00 3.78 15.43
CA GLN A 8 3.24 4.55 15.33
C GLN A 8 3.01 6.05 15.57
N ASP A 9 2.00 6.66 14.93
CA ASP A 9 1.66 8.08 15.13
C ASP A 9 1.23 8.37 16.58
N LYS A 10 0.38 7.51 17.14
CA LYS A 10 -0.11 7.63 18.52
C LYS A 10 1.02 7.54 19.55
N VAL A 11 2.00 6.65 19.35
CA VAL A 11 3.14 6.48 20.25
C VAL A 11 4.22 7.53 20.01
N LEU A 12 4.64 7.78 18.77
CA LEU A 12 5.74 8.70 18.47
C LEU A 12 5.32 10.16 18.46
N HIS A 13 4.22 10.52 17.80
CA HIS A 13 3.80 11.91 17.65
C HIS A 13 2.89 12.41 18.78
N GLN A 14 1.86 11.64 19.14
CA GLN A 14 0.86 12.08 20.11
C GLN A 14 1.34 11.92 21.57
N MET A 15 2.17 10.92 21.85
CA MET A 15 2.82 10.72 23.15
C MET A 15 4.24 11.31 23.20
N VAL A 16 5.25 10.67 22.60
CA VAL A 16 6.68 11.02 22.81
C VAL A 16 6.98 12.46 22.39
N LYS A 17 6.64 12.85 21.16
CA LYS A 17 6.94 14.18 20.60
C LYS A 17 6.14 15.30 21.27
N HIS A 18 4.99 15.00 21.85
CA HIS A 18 4.26 15.95 22.69
C HIS A 18 5.05 16.25 23.98
N VAL A 19 5.58 15.22 24.66
CA VAL A 19 6.43 15.42 25.85
C VAL A 19 7.70 16.20 25.51
N THR A 20 8.43 15.85 24.44
CA THR A 20 9.70 16.53 24.11
C THR A 20 9.51 17.99 23.67
N GLN A 21 8.35 18.34 23.10
CA GLN A 21 7.94 19.72 22.86
C GLN A 21 7.61 20.49 24.15
N LEU A 22 7.01 19.84 25.15
CA LEU A 22 6.74 20.43 26.46
C LEU A 22 8.02 20.65 27.27
N THR A 23 8.91 19.64 27.34
CA THR A 23 10.17 19.72 28.10
C THR A 23 11.24 20.58 27.43
N ARG A 24 11.13 20.80 26.10
CA ARG A 24 12.13 21.48 25.26
C ARG A 24 13.53 20.83 25.31
N GLY A 25 13.59 19.52 25.51
CA GLY A 25 14.84 18.78 25.63
C GLY A 25 14.67 17.29 25.38
N TRP A 26 15.80 16.59 25.36
CA TRP A 26 15.86 15.14 25.25
C TRP A 26 15.22 14.46 26.46
N VAL A 27 14.65 13.28 26.25
CA VAL A 27 14.07 12.44 27.32
C VAL A 27 14.67 11.03 27.33
N VAL A 28 14.73 10.44 28.52
CA VAL A 28 14.92 9.00 28.68
C VAL A 28 13.55 8.32 28.55
N MET A 29 13.44 7.26 27.75
CA MET A 29 12.24 6.43 27.67
C MET A 29 12.47 5.11 28.41
N VAL A 30 11.64 4.82 29.41
CA VAL A 30 11.68 3.56 30.16
C VAL A 30 10.49 2.71 29.74
N VAL A 31 10.75 1.47 29.32
CA VAL A 31 9.74 0.51 28.86
C VAL A 31 9.80 -0.78 29.66
N ASP A 32 8.67 -1.45 29.84
CA ASP A 32 8.62 -2.83 30.32
C ASP A 32 8.61 -3.84 29.16
N ASP A 33 8.57 -5.14 29.46
CA ASP A 33 8.62 -6.18 28.43
C ASP A 33 7.40 -6.16 27.47
N GLU A 34 6.19 -5.78 27.92
CA GLU A 34 5.01 -5.69 27.04
C GLU A 34 5.07 -4.45 26.13
N ALA A 35 5.50 -3.31 26.68
CA ALA A 35 5.73 -2.09 25.91
C ALA A 35 6.87 -2.26 24.90
N THR A 36 7.95 -2.96 25.28
CA THR A 36 9.07 -3.26 24.39
C THR A 36 8.62 -4.06 23.17
N ARG A 37 7.79 -5.10 23.36
CA ARG A 37 7.25 -5.91 22.26
C ARG A 37 6.33 -5.10 21.34
N THR A 38 5.48 -4.25 21.92
CA THR A 38 4.60 -3.34 21.17
C THR A 38 5.41 -2.33 20.35
N LEU A 39 6.39 -1.68 20.98
CA LEU A 39 7.19 -0.62 20.37
C LEU A 39 8.07 -1.14 19.22
N THR A 40 8.68 -2.32 19.39
CA THR A 40 9.56 -2.96 18.39
C THR A 40 8.85 -3.23 17.06
N GLN A 41 7.53 -3.49 17.09
CA GLN A 41 6.75 -3.69 15.88
C GLN A 41 6.51 -2.37 15.12
N VAL A 42 6.26 -1.27 15.83
CA VAL A 42 5.76 -0.02 15.23
C VAL A 42 6.82 1.07 15.01
N ALA A 43 7.93 1.05 15.76
CA ALA A 43 8.95 2.10 15.73
C ALA A 43 10.38 1.55 15.65
N ARG A 44 11.27 2.27 14.96
CA ARG A 44 12.72 2.05 14.96
C ARG A 44 13.41 2.95 15.98
N MET A 45 14.61 2.55 16.43
CA MET A 45 15.44 3.40 17.31
C MET A 45 15.71 4.79 16.71
N SER A 46 15.94 4.89 15.40
CA SER A 46 16.10 6.19 14.72
C SER A 46 14.87 7.09 14.86
N GLU A 47 13.67 6.53 14.66
CA GLU A 47 12.40 7.28 14.72
C GLU A 47 12.08 7.76 16.14
N LEU A 48 12.52 7.00 17.16
CA LEU A 48 12.47 7.41 18.57
C LEU A 48 13.43 8.58 18.86
N THR A 49 14.67 8.50 18.35
CA THR A 49 15.65 9.59 18.47
C THR A 49 15.22 10.84 17.71
N ASP A 50 14.62 10.71 16.53
CA ASP A 50 14.02 11.82 15.76
C ASP A 50 12.84 12.49 16.49
N CYS A 51 12.20 11.79 17.44
CA CYS A 51 11.17 12.34 18.32
C CYS A 51 11.72 12.90 19.65
N GLY A 52 13.03 12.81 19.89
CA GLY A 52 13.72 13.37 21.07
C GLY A 52 14.00 12.37 22.21
N VAL A 53 13.95 11.06 21.95
CA VAL A 53 14.40 10.03 22.91
C VAL A 53 15.91 9.84 22.79
N SER A 54 16.66 10.13 23.85
CA SER A 54 18.12 9.95 23.86
C SER A 54 18.55 8.54 24.28
N LEU A 55 17.77 7.90 25.15
CA LEU A 55 18.04 6.55 25.68
C LEU A 55 16.72 5.79 25.81
N LEU A 56 16.73 4.51 25.45
CA LEU A 56 15.63 3.57 25.67
C LEU A 56 16.10 2.49 26.66
N GLU A 57 15.39 2.34 27.77
CA GLU A 57 15.83 1.61 28.96
C GLU A 57 14.76 0.62 29.45
N ARG A 58 15.15 -0.55 29.96
CA ARG A 58 14.19 -1.58 30.44
C ARG A 58 13.91 -1.45 31.94
N LEU A 59 12.63 -1.36 32.31
CA LEU A 59 12.13 -1.19 33.68
C LEU A 59 12.60 -2.30 34.62
N GLU A 60 12.74 -3.52 34.08
CA GLU A 60 13.24 -4.74 34.71
C GLU A 60 14.69 -4.64 35.21
N LEU A 61 15.51 -3.77 34.61
CA LEU A 61 16.96 -3.73 34.80
C LEU A 61 17.40 -2.58 35.72
N GLU A 62 18.58 -2.74 36.33
CA GLU A 62 19.23 -1.69 37.12
C GLU A 62 19.81 -0.60 36.21
N ARG A 63 18.99 0.42 35.96
CA ARG A 63 19.31 1.58 35.12
C ARG A 63 20.12 2.64 35.86
N GLN A 64 21.08 3.24 35.16
CA GLN A 64 21.90 4.36 35.64
C GLN A 64 21.03 5.60 35.93
N PRO A 65 21.30 6.36 37.01
CA PRO A 65 20.60 7.62 37.27
C PRO A 65 21.07 8.73 36.32
N PHE A 66 20.11 9.49 35.80
CA PHE A 66 20.29 10.73 35.04
C PHE A 66 19.41 11.84 35.65
N PRO A 67 19.75 12.39 36.84
CA PRO A 67 18.83 13.23 37.63
C PRO A 67 18.47 14.58 37.00
N GLU A 68 19.19 15.00 35.95
CA GLU A 68 18.91 16.22 35.16
C GLU A 68 17.93 15.95 34.00
N MET A 69 17.73 14.68 33.61
CA MET A 69 16.93 14.29 32.46
C MET A 69 15.49 13.99 32.87
N ASN A 70 14.54 14.39 32.02
CA ASN A 70 13.13 14.03 32.18
C ASN A 70 12.87 12.63 31.60
N VAL A 71 11.91 11.90 32.18
CA VAL A 71 11.66 10.49 31.87
C VAL A 71 10.22 10.22 31.42
N VAL A 72 10.08 9.45 30.34
CA VAL A 72 8.82 8.91 29.83
C VAL A 72 8.76 7.43 30.19
N TYR A 73 7.91 7.05 31.13
CA TYR A 73 7.60 5.64 31.41
C TYR A 73 6.45 5.20 30.51
N PHE A 74 6.66 4.19 29.68
CA PHE A 74 5.65 3.60 28.80
C PHE A 74 5.56 2.10 29.11
N MET A 75 4.54 1.67 29.85
CA MET A 75 4.54 0.35 30.52
C MET A 75 3.13 -0.20 30.78
N ALA A 76 3.00 -1.50 31.03
CA ALA A 76 1.74 -2.09 31.47
C ALA A 76 1.37 -1.61 32.90
N PRO A 77 0.10 -1.25 33.17
CA PRO A 77 -0.37 -0.82 34.50
C PRO A 77 -0.52 -2.02 35.45
N THR A 78 0.61 -2.64 35.82
CA THR A 78 0.66 -3.70 36.84
C THR A 78 1.21 -3.15 38.15
N ALA A 79 0.73 -3.67 39.28
CA ALA A 79 1.25 -3.35 40.60
C ALA A 79 2.77 -3.57 40.70
N ALA A 80 3.30 -4.62 40.06
CA ALA A 80 4.73 -4.89 40.00
C ALA A 80 5.51 -3.78 39.26
N ASN A 81 5.01 -3.30 38.12
CA ASN A 81 5.64 -2.21 37.37
C ASN A 81 5.57 -0.88 38.11
N VAL A 82 4.44 -0.56 38.74
CA VAL A 82 4.30 0.66 39.55
C VAL A 82 5.27 0.65 40.73
N ARG A 83 5.49 -0.49 41.40
CA ARG A 83 6.54 -0.63 42.43
C ARG A 83 7.96 -0.49 41.89
N ARG A 84 8.26 -1.02 40.68
CA ARG A 84 9.57 -0.83 40.03
C ARG A 84 9.84 0.65 39.74
N LEU A 85 8.84 1.36 39.22
CA LEU A 85 8.89 2.80 38.97
C LEU A 85 9.06 3.58 40.29
N ALA A 86 8.33 3.23 41.34
CA ALA A 86 8.43 3.88 42.65
C ALA A 86 9.84 3.81 43.26
N ARG A 87 10.57 2.69 43.08
CA ARG A 87 11.95 2.50 43.53
C ARG A 87 12.95 3.47 42.89
N ASP A 88 12.70 3.97 41.68
CA ASP A 88 13.56 4.97 41.03
C ASP A 88 13.52 6.34 41.73
N PHE A 89 12.61 6.54 42.69
CA PHE A 89 12.39 7.78 43.47
C PHE A 89 12.30 7.54 44.99
N GLU A 90 12.80 6.41 45.48
CA GLU A 90 12.77 6.03 46.91
C GLU A 90 13.75 6.89 47.75
N ASP A 91 14.96 7.14 47.24
CA ASP A 91 15.86 8.17 47.79
C ASP A 91 15.51 9.54 47.21
N ALA A 92 14.79 10.35 48.00
CA ALA A 92 14.42 11.71 47.63
C ALA A 92 15.62 12.66 47.43
N THR A 93 16.82 12.31 47.91
CA THR A 93 18.06 13.08 47.70
C THR A 93 18.79 12.68 46.42
N LYS A 94 18.50 11.50 45.87
CA LYS A 94 19.11 10.95 44.64
C LYS A 94 18.07 10.26 43.73
N PRO A 95 17.00 10.96 43.31
CA PRO A 95 16.05 10.41 42.35
C PRO A 95 16.76 10.12 41.02
N LYS A 96 16.40 9.04 40.33
CA LYS A 96 17.08 8.68 39.07
C LYS A 96 16.83 9.65 37.92
N TYR A 97 15.73 10.41 37.95
CA TYR A 97 15.30 11.28 36.87
C TYR A 97 14.66 12.56 37.43
N ASN A 98 14.50 13.60 36.60
CA ASN A 98 13.91 14.86 37.02
C ASN A 98 12.37 14.82 37.02
N ASP A 99 11.70 15.18 35.92
CA ASP A 99 10.24 15.15 35.81
C ASP A 99 9.76 13.85 35.14
N VAL A 100 8.60 13.36 35.58
CA VAL A 100 8.07 12.03 35.24
C VAL A 100 6.79 12.13 34.43
N TYR A 101 6.77 11.45 33.29
CA TYR A 101 5.62 11.35 32.40
C TYR A 101 5.22 9.88 32.28
N LEU A 102 4.09 9.48 32.88
CA LEU A 102 3.66 8.09 32.98
C LEU A 102 2.53 7.80 31.97
N TYR A 103 2.81 6.88 31.07
CA TYR A 103 1.90 6.40 30.03
C TYR A 103 1.66 4.91 30.18
N PHE A 104 0.42 4.53 30.47
CA PHE A 104 0.03 3.14 30.58
C PHE A 104 -0.41 2.57 29.22
N LEU A 105 -0.01 1.33 28.93
CA LEU A 105 -0.37 0.63 27.68
C LEU A 105 -1.88 0.47 27.49
N HIS A 106 -2.61 0.26 28.58
CA HIS A 106 -4.07 0.07 28.61
C HIS A 106 -4.66 0.66 29.88
N HIS A 107 -5.98 0.50 30.06
CA HIS A 107 -6.69 0.99 31.24
C HIS A 107 -6.09 0.46 32.57
N ALA A 108 -5.87 1.36 33.53
CA ALA A 108 -5.24 1.06 34.81
C ALA A 108 -6.27 0.61 35.87
N GLY A 109 -6.20 -0.66 36.25
CA GLY A 109 -7.03 -1.22 37.33
C GLY A 109 -6.70 -0.63 38.71
N GLU A 110 -7.64 -0.79 39.65
CA GLU A 110 -7.53 -0.22 40.99
C GLU A 110 -6.24 -0.59 41.72
N ASP A 111 -5.74 -1.82 41.56
CA ASP A 111 -4.47 -2.29 42.17
C ASP A 111 -3.29 -1.38 41.79
N ALA A 112 -3.10 -1.10 40.50
CA ALA A 112 -2.00 -0.27 40.02
C ALA A 112 -2.18 1.21 40.42
N LEU A 113 -3.43 1.70 40.45
CA LEU A 113 -3.73 3.05 40.93
C LEU A 113 -3.56 3.19 42.46
N ASN A 114 -3.80 2.13 43.23
CA ASN A 114 -3.62 2.12 44.69
C ASN A 114 -2.13 2.04 45.06
N GLU A 115 -1.34 1.25 44.35
CA GLU A 115 0.13 1.27 44.45
C GLU A 115 0.69 2.66 44.10
N LEU A 116 0.14 3.33 43.07
CA LEU A 116 0.57 4.68 42.68
C LEU A 116 0.20 5.74 43.73
N LYS A 117 -0.99 5.66 44.35
CA LYS A 117 -1.38 6.53 45.49
C LYS A 117 -0.45 6.39 46.69
N ASN A 118 0.10 5.19 46.91
CA ASN A 118 0.98 4.86 48.03
C ASN A 118 2.47 5.06 47.72
N ALA A 119 2.82 5.53 46.53
CA ALA A 119 4.20 5.70 46.09
C ALA A 119 4.92 6.88 46.79
N PRO A 120 6.27 6.93 46.78
CA PRO A 120 7.03 7.97 47.47
C PRO A 120 6.61 9.40 47.10
N PRO A 121 6.52 10.34 48.06
CA PRO A 121 6.16 11.74 47.77
C PRO A 121 7.06 12.41 46.72
N ALA A 122 8.32 12.00 46.62
CA ALA A 122 9.26 12.47 45.59
C ALA A 122 8.80 12.13 44.16
N LEU A 123 8.20 10.95 43.93
CA LEU A 123 7.58 10.62 42.65
C LEU A 123 6.35 11.51 42.41
N LEU A 124 5.46 11.61 43.39
CA LEU A 124 4.17 12.29 43.23
C LEU A 124 4.33 13.80 42.94
N GLN A 125 5.39 14.44 43.44
CA GLN A 125 5.74 15.83 43.11
C GLN A 125 6.36 15.98 41.70
N ARG A 126 6.97 14.92 41.18
CA ARG A 126 7.66 14.88 39.88
C ARG A 126 6.75 14.42 38.73
N LEU A 127 5.63 13.74 39.02
CA LEU A 127 4.65 13.29 38.06
C LEU A 127 3.92 14.46 37.37
N LYS A 128 4.18 14.69 36.07
CA LYS A 128 3.58 15.78 35.27
C LYS A 128 2.48 15.30 34.33
N ALA A 129 2.51 14.02 33.94
CA ALA A 129 1.48 13.39 33.12
C ALA A 129 1.18 11.98 33.62
N LEU A 130 -0.10 11.62 33.59
CA LEU A 130 -0.62 10.27 33.79
C LEU A 130 -1.71 10.04 32.74
N GLN A 131 -1.47 9.17 31.76
CA GLN A 131 -2.38 8.93 30.63
C GLN A 131 -2.42 7.46 30.19
N GLU A 132 -3.52 7.05 29.58
CA GLU A 132 -3.75 5.68 29.08
C GLU A 132 -3.72 5.66 27.55
N VAL A 133 -2.70 5.02 26.96
CA VAL A 133 -2.47 5.06 25.50
C VAL A 133 -3.38 4.07 24.77
N ASN A 134 -3.78 2.96 25.40
CA ASN A 134 -4.69 1.94 24.84
C ASN A 134 -4.15 1.29 23.55
N VAL A 135 -2.92 0.78 23.63
CA VAL A 135 -2.14 0.15 22.53
C VAL A 135 -1.49 -1.17 22.97
N ASP A 136 -2.12 -1.93 23.86
CA ASP A 136 -1.60 -3.20 24.40
C ASP A 136 -1.80 -4.40 23.44
N PHE A 137 -1.48 -4.20 22.16
CA PHE A 137 -1.57 -5.18 21.08
C PHE A 137 -0.45 -4.99 20.04
N LEU A 138 -0.03 -6.08 19.41
CA LEU A 138 1.06 -6.08 18.43
C LEU A 138 0.50 -5.87 17.02
N ALA A 139 0.73 -4.69 16.44
CA ALA A 139 0.36 -4.36 15.06
C ALA A 139 1.40 -4.91 14.06
N LEU A 140 1.31 -6.21 13.75
CA LEU A 140 2.27 -6.95 12.93
C LEU A 140 2.36 -6.45 11.48
N GLU A 141 1.21 -6.17 10.87
CA GLU A 141 1.13 -5.78 9.46
C GLU A 141 0.08 -4.68 9.22
N LYS A 142 0.10 -4.09 8.01
CA LYS A 142 -0.81 -3.01 7.57
C LYS A 142 -2.30 -3.25 7.90
N CYS A 143 -2.74 -4.51 7.93
CA CYS A 143 -4.07 -4.92 8.42
C CYS A 143 -4.07 -6.19 9.29
N ALA A 144 -3.00 -6.43 10.06
CA ALA A 144 -2.94 -7.55 11.01
C ALA A 144 -2.55 -7.09 12.42
N PHE A 145 -3.21 -7.64 13.44
CA PHE A 145 -2.77 -7.55 14.82
C PHE A 145 -2.85 -8.88 15.57
N THR A 146 -2.00 -9.01 16.58
CA THR A 146 -2.09 -10.11 17.53
C THR A 146 -1.98 -9.61 18.97
N PHE A 147 -2.55 -10.34 19.92
CA PHE A 147 -2.33 -10.10 21.34
C PHE A 147 -1.09 -10.82 21.88
N GLY A 148 -0.42 -11.64 21.07
CA GLY A 148 0.86 -12.26 21.44
C GLY A 148 0.75 -13.24 22.61
N MET A 149 -0.39 -13.95 22.71
CA MET A 149 -0.79 -14.81 23.83
C MET A 149 -0.66 -16.30 23.47
N PRO A 150 0.54 -16.91 23.49
CA PRO A 150 0.73 -18.32 23.09
C PRO A 150 -0.04 -19.30 23.99
N THR A 151 -0.24 -18.95 25.26
CA THR A 151 -1.03 -19.75 26.22
C THR A 151 -2.52 -19.79 25.91
N ALA A 152 -3.05 -18.82 25.15
CA ALA A 152 -4.47 -18.64 24.99
C ALA A 152 -5.17 -19.88 24.40
N PHE A 153 -4.53 -20.58 23.45
CA PHE A 153 -5.12 -21.80 22.88
C PHE A 153 -5.37 -22.88 23.94
N HIS A 154 -4.37 -23.18 24.77
CA HIS A 154 -4.53 -24.16 25.85
C HIS A 154 -5.60 -23.71 26.85
N THR A 155 -5.55 -22.45 27.30
CA THR A 155 -6.52 -21.87 28.24
C THR A 155 -7.96 -21.79 27.69
N LEU A 156 -8.16 -21.80 26.37
CA LEU A 156 -9.50 -21.78 25.74
C LEU A 156 -10.08 -23.20 25.52
N TYR A 157 -9.25 -24.20 25.21
CA TYR A 157 -9.69 -25.52 24.73
C TYR A 157 -9.27 -26.71 25.63
N SER A 158 -8.41 -26.52 26.63
CA SER A 158 -8.00 -27.61 27.51
C SER A 158 -9.09 -27.96 28.54
N PRO A 159 -9.40 -29.26 28.76
CA PRO A 159 -10.27 -29.70 29.85
C PRO A 159 -9.57 -29.70 31.23
N THR A 160 -8.27 -29.43 31.33
CA THR A 160 -7.55 -29.33 32.62
C THR A 160 -7.64 -27.93 33.25
N VAL A 161 -7.92 -26.93 32.41
CA VAL A 161 -8.03 -25.51 32.79
C VAL A 161 -9.40 -25.20 33.39
N LYS A 162 -9.45 -24.38 34.44
CA LYS A 162 -10.73 -24.04 35.09
C LYS A 162 -11.54 -23.07 34.22
N ARG A 163 -12.88 -23.18 34.31
CA ARG A 163 -13.80 -22.26 33.62
C ARG A 163 -13.53 -20.79 33.97
N ASP A 164 -13.13 -20.50 35.21
CA ASP A 164 -12.86 -19.13 35.66
C ASP A 164 -11.59 -18.57 35.03
N GLU A 165 -10.54 -19.38 34.89
CA GLU A 165 -9.29 -19.02 34.19
C GLU A 165 -9.55 -18.76 32.70
N SER A 166 -10.35 -19.62 32.06
CA SER A 166 -10.80 -19.41 30.67
C SER A 166 -11.67 -18.15 30.53
N THR A 167 -12.53 -17.86 31.50
CA THR A 167 -13.37 -16.65 31.51
C THR A 167 -12.54 -15.39 31.73
N ALA A 168 -11.52 -15.43 32.60
CA ALA A 168 -10.56 -14.34 32.79
C ALA A 168 -9.75 -14.06 31.51
N LEU A 169 -9.40 -15.09 30.73
CA LEU A 169 -8.82 -14.90 29.41
C LEU A 169 -9.79 -14.22 28.43
N LEU A 170 -11.08 -14.58 28.40
CA LEU A 170 -12.08 -13.84 27.61
C LEU A 170 -12.24 -12.39 28.10
N GLN A 171 -12.08 -12.12 29.40
CA GLN A 171 -12.01 -10.75 29.92
C GLN A 171 -10.78 -10.00 29.38
N LEU A 172 -9.60 -10.63 29.36
CA LEU A 172 -8.38 -9.99 28.85
C LEU A 172 -8.45 -9.74 27.34
N ILE A 173 -8.93 -10.71 26.55
CA ILE A 173 -9.17 -10.57 25.10
C ILE A 173 -10.17 -9.43 24.81
N SER A 174 -11.26 -9.34 25.57
CA SER A 174 -12.23 -8.25 25.40
C SER A 174 -11.70 -6.87 25.83
N SER A 175 -10.79 -6.78 26.81
CA SER A 175 -10.07 -5.53 27.12
C SER A 175 -9.15 -5.12 25.95
N LYS A 176 -8.30 -6.04 25.47
CA LYS A 176 -7.37 -5.76 24.36
C LYS A 176 -8.11 -5.39 23.06
N LEU A 177 -9.30 -5.94 22.82
CA LEU A 177 -10.16 -5.51 21.71
C LEU A 177 -10.74 -4.09 21.88
N VAL A 178 -11.02 -3.64 23.10
CA VAL A 178 -11.40 -2.23 23.34
C VAL A 178 -10.21 -1.32 23.05
N SER A 179 -8.98 -1.67 23.43
CA SER A 179 -7.77 -0.91 23.06
C SER A 179 -7.60 -0.77 21.54
N VAL A 180 -7.78 -1.88 20.80
CA VAL A 180 -7.77 -1.88 19.32
C VAL A 180 -8.85 -0.95 18.76
N CYS A 181 -10.09 -1.05 19.24
CA CYS A 181 -11.19 -0.22 18.76
C CYS A 181 -10.98 1.27 19.09
N ALA A 182 -10.49 1.57 20.30
CA ALA A 182 -10.17 2.91 20.77
C ALA A 182 -9.04 3.56 19.95
N THR A 183 -7.97 2.81 19.63
CA THR A 183 -6.88 3.29 18.78
C THR A 183 -7.27 3.43 17.31
N MET A 184 -8.40 2.85 16.87
CA MET A 184 -8.92 3.02 15.52
C MET A 184 -10.13 3.97 15.40
N GLU A 185 -10.53 4.63 16.49
CA GLU A 185 -11.75 5.46 16.61
C GLU A 185 -13.03 4.72 16.18
N GLU A 186 -13.06 3.39 16.37
CA GLU A 186 -14.18 2.53 15.99
C GLU A 186 -15.04 2.15 17.19
N TYR A 187 -16.34 2.12 16.97
CA TYR A 187 -17.32 1.50 17.88
C TYR A 187 -18.11 0.45 17.10
N PRO A 188 -17.59 -0.77 16.83
CA PRO A 188 -18.15 -1.65 15.81
C PRO A 188 -19.53 -2.25 16.17
N TYR A 189 -20.29 -2.68 15.17
CA TYR A 189 -21.40 -3.64 15.33
C TYR A 189 -20.83 -5.04 15.53
N VAL A 190 -21.23 -5.75 16.59
CA VAL A 190 -20.64 -7.05 16.95
C VAL A 190 -21.44 -8.20 16.36
N ARG A 191 -20.77 -9.13 15.66
CA ARG A 191 -21.30 -10.42 15.18
C ARG A 191 -20.47 -11.59 15.69
N TYR A 192 -21.11 -12.75 15.82
CA TYR A 192 -20.50 -14.03 16.21
C TYR A 192 -21.30 -15.16 15.54
N GLN A 193 -20.76 -16.37 15.39
CA GLN A 193 -21.55 -17.51 14.90
C GLN A 193 -22.50 -18.02 15.99
N ALA A 194 -23.76 -18.28 15.64
CA ALA A 194 -24.75 -18.89 16.51
C ALA A 194 -24.29 -20.28 16.98
N GLY A 195 -24.81 -20.72 18.14
CA GLY A 195 -24.48 -22.03 18.71
C GLY A 195 -23.04 -22.16 19.25
N HIS A 196 -22.27 -21.07 19.34
CA HIS A 196 -20.93 -21.03 19.92
C HIS A 196 -20.90 -20.21 21.23
N PRO A 197 -21.21 -20.81 22.41
CA PRO A 197 -21.37 -20.07 23.66
C PRO A 197 -20.15 -19.25 24.08
N ARG A 198 -18.92 -19.71 23.74
CA ARG A 198 -17.67 -18.99 24.01
C ARG A 198 -17.61 -17.66 23.26
N MET A 199 -17.99 -17.64 21.97
CA MET A 199 -17.97 -16.45 21.13
C MET A 199 -19.13 -15.50 21.45
N GLU A 200 -20.30 -16.05 21.79
CA GLU A 200 -21.42 -15.26 22.32
C GLU A 200 -21.03 -14.53 23.62
N THR A 201 -20.44 -15.27 24.56
CA THR A 201 -19.93 -14.72 25.84
C THR A 201 -18.90 -13.61 25.58
N LEU A 202 -17.91 -13.86 24.71
CA LEU A 202 -16.89 -12.88 24.34
C LEU A 202 -17.49 -11.63 23.65
N ALA A 203 -18.47 -11.81 22.77
CA ALA A 203 -19.16 -10.73 22.07
C ALA A 203 -19.94 -9.83 23.03
N GLN A 204 -20.68 -10.41 23.99
CA GLN A 204 -21.37 -9.67 25.05
C GLN A 204 -20.38 -8.91 25.95
N MET A 205 -19.29 -9.58 26.37
CA MET A 205 -18.26 -8.98 27.22
C MET A 205 -17.56 -7.80 26.54
N PHE A 206 -17.20 -7.92 25.27
CA PHE A 206 -16.66 -6.83 24.47
C PHE A 206 -17.67 -5.67 24.34
N GLN A 207 -18.92 -5.95 23.96
CA GLN A 207 -19.95 -4.92 23.81
C GLN A 207 -20.17 -4.13 25.11
N ASN A 208 -20.19 -4.81 26.25
CA ASN A 208 -20.34 -4.17 27.57
C ASN A 208 -19.11 -3.33 27.94
N LYS A 209 -17.89 -3.84 27.74
CA LYS A 209 -16.65 -3.07 28.01
C LYS A 209 -16.52 -1.86 27.09
N MET A 210 -16.87 -1.99 25.82
CA MET A 210 -16.84 -0.88 24.86
C MET A 210 -17.87 0.20 25.23
N ASN A 211 -19.07 -0.18 25.68
CA ASN A 211 -20.08 0.76 26.18
C ASN A 211 -19.56 1.52 27.42
N ASN A 212 -18.94 0.83 28.37
CA ASN A 212 -18.37 1.45 29.57
C ASN A 212 -17.22 2.41 29.23
N TYR A 213 -16.33 2.02 28.31
CA TYR A 213 -15.25 2.86 27.82
C TYR A 213 -15.78 4.15 27.18
N LEU A 214 -16.81 4.06 26.33
CA LEU A 214 -17.46 5.24 25.71
C LEU A 214 -18.17 6.13 26.75
N ALA A 215 -18.79 5.55 27.78
CA ALA A 215 -19.43 6.31 28.85
C ALA A 215 -18.43 7.09 29.72
N GLN A 216 -17.19 6.58 29.85
CA GLN A 216 -16.09 7.26 30.55
C GLN A 216 -15.39 8.29 29.65
N ASN A 217 -15.31 8.05 28.34
CA ASN A 217 -14.59 8.89 27.38
C ASN A 217 -15.55 9.74 26.54
N GLY A 218 -16.20 10.74 27.16
CA GLY A 218 -17.18 11.62 26.51
C GLY A 218 -16.64 12.47 25.34
N THR A 219 -15.31 12.50 25.13
CA THR A 219 -14.63 13.14 23.99
C THR A 219 -14.30 12.18 22.85
N PHE A 220 -14.76 10.92 22.90
CA PHE A 220 -14.45 9.90 21.89
C PHE A 220 -14.85 10.33 20.48
N SER A 221 -13.87 10.37 19.58
CA SER A 221 -14.10 10.55 18.14
C SER A 221 -14.70 9.27 17.56
N TYR A 222 -15.83 9.39 16.87
CA TYR A 222 -16.50 8.27 16.20
C TYR A 222 -16.16 8.27 14.72
N ALA A 223 -15.64 7.15 14.21
CA ALA A 223 -15.43 6.94 12.78
C ALA A 223 -16.71 7.26 11.97
N PRO A 224 -16.63 7.98 10.82
CA PRO A 224 -17.81 8.46 10.08
C PRO A 224 -18.79 7.40 9.58
N LYS A 225 -18.39 6.12 9.59
CA LYS A 225 -19.23 4.96 9.26
C LYS A 225 -18.90 3.81 10.19
N ARG A 226 -19.74 3.61 11.22
CA ARG A 226 -19.62 2.53 12.22
C ARG A 226 -19.28 1.17 11.57
N GLY A 227 -18.10 0.64 11.89
CA GLY A 227 -17.63 -0.64 11.37
C GLY A 227 -18.36 -1.87 11.93
N THR A 228 -17.87 -3.06 11.58
CA THR A 228 -18.35 -4.37 12.10
C THR A 228 -17.18 -5.15 12.70
N LEU A 229 -17.39 -5.80 13.85
CA LEU A 229 -16.48 -6.75 14.48
C LEU A 229 -17.10 -8.14 14.39
N LEU A 230 -16.41 -9.07 13.73
CA LEU A 230 -16.83 -10.46 13.57
C LEU A 230 -15.93 -11.37 14.42
N PHE A 231 -16.54 -12.11 15.35
CA PHE A 231 -15.88 -13.14 16.13
C PHE A 231 -15.95 -14.51 15.45
N ILE A 232 -14.79 -15.15 15.33
CA ILE A 232 -14.58 -16.50 14.78
C ILE A 232 -13.85 -17.32 15.85
N ASP A 233 -14.28 -18.56 16.08
CA ASP A 233 -13.57 -19.53 16.93
C ASP A 233 -12.75 -20.48 16.04
N ARG A 234 -11.52 -20.84 16.44
CA ARG A 234 -10.64 -21.73 15.66
C ARG A 234 -11.33 -23.06 15.31
N GLY A 235 -12.23 -23.55 16.18
CA GLY A 235 -13.01 -24.77 15.94
C GLY A 235 -13.90 -24.73 14.68
N GLN A 236 -14.23 -23.55 14.16
CA GLN A 236 -15.04 -23.39 12.94
C GLN A 236 -14.27 -23.79 11.66
N ASP A 237 -12.94 -23.71 11.69
CA ASP A 237 -12.08 -24.17 10.60
C ASP A 237 -10.77 -24.78 11.12
N MET A 238 -10.78 -26.10 11.24
CA MET A 238 -9.62 -26.92 11.58
C MET A 238 -8.83 -27.37 10.34
N VAL A 239 -9.31 -27.10 9.12
CA VAL A 239 -8.65 -27.53 7.86
C VAL A 239 -7.54 -26.55 7.51
N THR A 240 -7.84 -25.25 7.47
CA THR A 240 -6.86 -24.23 7.06
C THR A 240 -5.52 -24.29 7.81
N PRO A 241 -5.45 -24.50 9.14
CA PRO A 241 -4.17 -24.59 9.87
C PRO A 241 -3.32 -25.83 9.57
N LEU A 242 -3.84 -26.82 8.82
CA LEU A 242 -3.14 -28.06 8.47
C LEU A 242 -2.61 -28.07 7.02
N MET A 243 -3.21 -27.29 6.11
CA MET A 243 -2.87 -27.27 4.68
C MET A 243 -1.39 -26.89 4.43
N HIS A 244 -0.76 -27.51 3.42
CA HIS A 244 0.55 -27.12 2.91
C HIS A 244 0.44 -25.94 1.92
N GLU A 245 0.52 -24.71 2.45
CA GLU A 245 0.23 -23.50 1.67
C GLU A 245 1.44 -22.97 0.88
N SER A 246 1.31 -22.89 -0.45
CA SER A 246 2.42 -22.60 -1.38
C SER A 246 2.66 -21.10 -1.67
N THR A 247 2.26 -20.20 -0.77
CA THR A 247 2.57 -18.74 -0.87
C THR A 247 3.70 -18.35 0.07
N PHE A 248 4.60 -17.46 -0.37
CA PHE A 248 5.95 -17.30 0.18
C PHE A 248 6.03 -17.20 1.71
N GLN A 249 5.22 -16.36 2.34
CA GLN A 249 5.20 -16.21 3.81
C GLN A 249 4.69 -17.45 4.54
N ALA A 250 3.54 -17.99 4.12
CA ALA A 250 2.97 -19.19 4.75
C ALA A 250 3.92 -20.39 4.63
N MET A 251 4.54 -20.56 3.46
CA MET A 251 5.53 -21.60 3.18
C MET A 251 6.82 -21.41 3.97
N THR A 252 7.30 -20.16 4.09
CA THR A 252 8.51 -19.81 4.87
C THR A 252 8.33 -20.11 6.35
N TYR A 253 7.18 -19.80 6.94
CA TYR A 253 6.92 -20.04 8.37
C TYR A 253 6.51 -21.50 8.71
N ASP A 254 6.19 -22.34 7.71
CA ASP A 254 5.91 -23.78 7.93
C ASP A 254 7.14 -24.68 7.68
N LEU A 255 7.97 -24.33 6.69
CA LEU A 255 9.12 -25.15 6.25
C LEU A 255 10.47 -24.66 6.79
N LEU A 256 10.61 -23.39 7.19
CA LEU A 256 11.87 -22.83 7.70
C LEU A 256 11.75 -22.40 9.17
N GLU A 257 12.86 -22.44 9.91
CA GLU A 257 12.92 -22.07 11.33
C GLU A 257 12.87 -20.55 11.56
N VAL A 258 11.71 -19.92 11.31
CA VAL A 258 11.46 -18.52 11.69
C VAL A 258 11.08 -18.43 13.17
N LYS A 259 11.74 -17.54 13.92
CA LYS A 259 11.51 -17.32 15.36
C LYS A 259 11.50 -15.81 15.64
N ASP A 260 10.45 -15.29 16.26
CA ASP A 260 10.24 -13.85 16.49
C ASP A 260 10.58 -12.98 15.25
N ASP A 261 9.95 -13.34 14.12
CA ASP A 261 10.12 -12.76 12.77
C ASP A 261 11.56 -12.73 12.23
N GLN A 262 12.47 -13.50 12.84
CA GLN A 262 13.87 -13.63 12.43
C GLN A 262 14.15 -15.00 11.84
N ILE A 263 15.05 -15.04 10.85
CA ILE A 263 15.58 -16.28 10.28
C ILE A 263 17.08 -16.15 10.00
N SER A 264 17.84 -17.17 10.43
CA SER A 264 19.28 -17.27 10.15
C SER A 264 19.51 -18.01 8.83
N TYR A 265 20.27 -17.41 7.93
CA TYR A 265 20.54 -17.94 6.60
C TYR A 265 22.04 -17.86 6.26
N GLU A 266 22.49 -18.75 5.38
CA GLU A 266 23.85 -18.73 4.85
C GLU A 266 23.92 -17.73 3.69
N ALA A 267 24.93 -16.87 3.73
CA ALA A 267 25.14 -15.85 2.71
C ALA A 267 26.63 -15.75 2.36
N GLU A 268 26.93 -15.97 1.10
CA GLU A 268 28.28 -15.81 0.55
C GLU A 268 28.76 -14.35 0.66
N THR A 269 30.06 -14.21 0.86
CA THR A 269 30.78 -12.93 0.93
C THR A 269 32.21 -13.12 0.40
N ASN A 270 32.94 -12.02 0.21
CA ASN A 270 34.36 -12.05 -0.14
C ASN A 270 35.24 -12.84 0.87
N ALA A 271 34.76 -13.09 2.10
CA ALA A 271 35.45 -13.86 3.13
C ALA A 271 34.94 -15.32 3.24
N GLY A 272 34.13 -15.78 2.28
CA GLY A 272 33.45 -17.08 2.31
C GLY A 272 31.99 -16.99 2.80
N THR A 273 31.39 -18.15 3.05
CA THR A 273 30.02 -18.26 3.56
C THR A 273 29.91 -17.75 4.99
N THR A 274 28.94 -16.87 5.23
CA THR A 274 28.69 -16.28 6.55
C THR A 274 27.23 -16.47 6.96
N MET A 275 26.97 -16.80 8.23
CA MET A 275 25.62 -16.77 8.77
C MET A 275 25.17 -15.32 8.94
N LYS A 276 23.97 -14.99 8.44
CA LYS A 276 23.31 -13.69 8.62
C LYS A 276 21.89 -13.90 9.15
N THR A 277 21.40 -12.95 9.95
CA THR A 277 20.01 -12.91 10.39
C THR A 277 19.22 -11.96 9.50
N ALA A 278 18.12 -12.44 8.93
CA ALA A 278 17.10 -11.62 8.29
C ALA A 278 15.94 -11.36 9.24
N PHE A 279 15.30 -10.19 9.11
CA PHE A 279 14.06 -9.82 9.79
C PHE A 279 12.95 -9.71 8.74
N LEU A 280 11.86 -10.46 8.92
CA LEU A 280 10.77 -10.67 7.96
C LEU A 280 9.53 -9.83 8.30
N ASN A 281 9.67 -8.51 8.33
CA ASN A 281 8.62 -7.58 8.78
C ASN A 281 8.38 -6.41 7.81
N GLU A 282 7.42 -5.55 8.12
CA GLU A 282 6.99 -4.37 7.33
C GLU A 282 8.07 -3.30 7.08
N ASN A 283 9.33 -3.52 7.50
CA ASN A 283 10.47 -2.69 7.13
C ASN A 283 11.18 -3.18 5.83
N ASP A 284 11.01 -4.44 5.47
CA ASP A 284 11.59 -5.08 4.28
C ASP A 284 10.58 -4.98 3.13
N LYS A 285 10.80 -4.03 2.21
CA LYS A 285 9.85 -3.72 1.12
C LYS A 285 9.65 -4.91 0.19
N GLN A 286 10.72 -5.66 -0.08
CA GLN A 286 10.70 -6.86 -0.91
C GLN A 286 9.89 -7.97 -0.24
N TRP A 287 10.01 -8.14 1.08
CA TRP A 287 9.17 -9.07 1.86
C TRP A 287 7.68 -8.73 1.75
N VAL A 288 7.31 -7.47 2.00
CA VAL A 288 5.91 -7.00 1.96
C VAL A 288 5.25 -7.22 0.59
N GLU A 289 6.03 -7.15 -0.49
CA GLU A 289 5.54 -7.39 -1.85
C GLU A 289 5.48 -8.89 -2.20
N PHE A 290 6.50 -9.67 -1.83
CA PHE A 290 6.57 -11.09 -2.19
C PHE A 290 5.76 -12.01 -1.25
N ARG A 291 5.48 -11.63 0.01
CA ARG A 291 4.91 -12.51 1.06
C ARG A 291 3.65 -13.28 0.64
N HIS A 292 2.77 -12.65 -0.12
CA HIS A 292 1.49 -13.22 -0.55
C HIS A 292 1.54 -13.88 -1.94
N THR A 293 2.69 -13.82 -2.62
CA THR A 293 2.88 -14.39 -3.96
C THR A 293 3.13 -15.90 -3.90
N HIS A 294 2.64 -16.66 -4.88
CA HIS A 294 2.92 -18.10 -5.00
C HIS A 294 4.42 -18.34 -5.25
N ILE A 295 5.01 -19.31 -4.55
CA ILE A 295 6.48 -19.52 -4.48
C ILE A 295 7.14 -19.58 -5.85
N ALA A 296 6.53 -20.27 -6.82
CA ALA A 296 7.07 -20.43 -8.17
C ALA A 296 7.26 -19.09 -8.92
N LYS A 297 6.49 -18.05 -8.60
CA LYS A 297 6.63 -16.71 -9.19
C LYS A 297 7.70 -15.86 -8.52
N VAL A 298 8.04 -16.11 -7.25
CA VAL A 298 8.95 -15.28 -6.46
C VAL A 298 10.34 -15.25 -7.10
N SER A 299 10.92 -16.41 -7.41
CA SER A 299 12.25 -16.50 -8.04
C SER A 299 12.27 -15.86 -9.43
N THR A 300 11.22 -16.02 -10.23
CA THR A 300 11.08 -15.37 -11.54
C THR A 300 11.01 -13.85 -11.41
N GLU A 301 10.23 -13.33 -10.45
CA GLU A 301 10.07 -11.88 -10.25
C GLU A 301 11.38 -11.26 -9.72
N ILE A 302 12.05 -11.90 -8.75
CA ILE A 302 13.39 -11.50 -8.31
C ILE A 302 14.37 -11.45 -9.50
N GLY A 303 14.36 -12.46 -10.38
CA GLY A 303 15.16 -12.48 -11.60
C GLY A 303 14.88 -11.31 -12.56
N LYS A 304 13.62 -10.96 -12.79
CA LYS A 304 13.24 -9.74 -13.55
C LYS A 304 13.80 -8.48 -12.88
N ARG A 305 13.64 -8.35 -11.55
CA ARG A 305 14.06 -7.17 -10.79
C ARG A 305 15.58 -7.00 -10.83
N MET A 306 16.33 -8.09 -10.66
CA MET A 306 17.77 -8.14 -10.83
C MET A 306 18.19 -7.68 -12.24
N THR A 307 17.53 -8.21 -13.27
CA THR A 307 17.80 -7.84 -14.68
C THR A 307 17.51 -6.36 -14.96
N ALA A 308 16.41 -5.82 -14.42
CA ALA A 308 16.04 -4.41 -14.55
C ALA A 308 17.02 -3.47 -13.81
N LEU A 309 17.53 -3.89 -12.65
CA LEU A 309 18.57 -3.14 -11.92
C LEU A 309 19.88 -3.10 -12.70
N SER A 310 20.34 -4.23 -13.24
CA SER A 310 21.54 -4.32 -14.09
C SER A 310 21.39 -3.56 -15.42
N ALA A 311 20.17 -3.45 -15.95
CA ALA A 311 19.86 -2.66 -17.15
C ALA A 311 19.66 -1.15 -16.87
N SER A 312 19.54 -0.73 -15.61
CA SER A 312 19.37 0.67 -15.23
C SER A 312 20.65 1.49 -15.47
N ASN A 313 20.55 2.83 -15.46
CA ASN A 313 21.71 3.71 -15.59
C ASN A 313 22.81 3.39 -14.55
N ALA A 314 22.45 3.01 -13.33
CA ALA A 314 23.39 2.60 -12.27
C ALA A 314 24.13 1.30 -12.60
N GLY A 315 23.44 0.30 -13.18
CA GLY A 315 24.10 -0.92 -13.68
C GLY A 315 24.97 -0.64 -14.91
N SER A 316 24.52 0.23 -15.80
CA SER A 316 25.24 0.58 -17.04
C SER A 316 26.59 1.27 -16.81
N ALA A 317 26.74 1.97 -15.69
CA ALA A 317 27.98 2.63 -15.28
C ALA A 317 29.09 1.64 -14.86
N LEU A 318 28.75 0.37 -14.60
CA LEU A 318 29.62 -0.63 -13.96
C LEU A 318 30.09 -1.75 -14.90
N GLY A 319 29.98 -1.51 -16.21
CA GLY A 319 30.59 -2.34 -17.26
C GLY A 319 29.60 -3.26 -17.99
N ARG A 320 29.84 -3.50 -19.28
CA ARG A 320 28.99 -4.31 -20.16
C ARG A 320 29.18 -5.83 -19.94
N GLY A 321 28.80 -6.34 -18.78
CA GLY A 321 28.77 -7.78 -18.49
C GLY A 321 27.49 -8.46 -18.99
N LYS A 322 27.57 -9.29 -20.04
CA LYS A 322 26.48 -10.21 -20.45
C LYS A 322 26.54 -11.55 -19.66
N SER A 323 26.80 -11.50 -18.36
CA SER A 323 26.80 -12.68 -17.49
C SER A 323 25.42 -12.90 -16.89
N THR A 324 24.82 -14.08 -17.09
CA THR A 324 23.57 -14.51 -16.43
C THR A 324 23.79 -15.03 -15.00
N ASP A 325 25.01 -14.95 -14.49
CA ASP A 325 25.41 -15.39 -13.16
C ASP A 325 25.14 -14.28 -12.11
N LEU A 326 24.46 -14.67 -11.03
CA LEU A 326 23.99 -13.79 -9.97
C LEU A 326 25.15 -13.21 -9.16
N HIS A 327 26.18 -14.01 -8.88
CA HIS A 327 27.35 -13.58 -8.10
C HIS A 327 28.24 -12.63 -8.91
N ALA A 328 28.44 -12.92 -10.20
CA ALA A 328 29.15 -12.01 -11.10
C ALA A 328 28.48 -10.62 -11.18
N MET A 329 27.14 -10.55 -11.22
CA MET A 329 26.44 -9.25 -11.16
C MET A 329 26.62 -8.56 -9.79
N ALA A 330 26.48 -9.29 -8.68
CA ALA A 330 26.62 -8.73 -7.33
C ALA A 330 28.03 -8.17 -7.04
N ALA A 331 29.06 -8.70 -7.70
CA ALA A 331 30.42 -8.18 -7.61
C ALA A 331 30.58 -6.80 -8.29
N GLY A 332 29.84 -6.55 -9.39
CA GLY A 332 29.91 -5.31 -10.18
C GLY A 332 29.12 -4.14 -9.60
N LEU A 333 27.94 -4.38 -9.03
CA LEU A 333 27.02 -3.36 -8.49
C LEU A 333 27.47 -2.72 -7.15
N ARG A 334 28.75 -2.38 -7.02
CA ARG A 334 29.42 -2.14 -5.73
C ARG A 334 29.55 -0.68 -5.28
N GLU A 335 29.44 0.28 -6.20
CA GLU A 335 29.76 1.71 -5.95
C GLU A 335 28.65 2.51 -5.20
N LEU A 336 27.43 1.98 -5.08
CA LEU A 336 26.28 2.71 -4.49
C LEU A 336 25.66 1.97 -3.29
N PRO A 337 25.65 2.54 -2.07
CA PRO A 337 25.15 1.88 -0.86
C PRO A 337 23.69 1.39 -0.94
N GLU A 338 22.79 2.20 -1.51
CA GLU A 338 21.36 1.87 -1.63
C GLU A 338 21.12 0.62 -2.50
N TYR A 339 21.88 0.50 -3.59
CA TYR A 339 21.82 -0.67 -4.47
C TYR A 339 22.38 -1.91 -3.77
N ARG A 340 23.47 -1.76 -2.99
CA ARG A 340 24.00 -2.86 -2.16
C ARG A 340 22.99 -3.38 -1.14
N GLU A 341 22.22 -2.51 -0.49
CA GLU A 341 21.14 -2.94 0.42
C GLU A 341 20.04 -3.67 -0.35
N MET A 342 19.56 -3.09 -1.46
CA MET A 342 18.51 -3.65 -2.30
C MET A 342 18.88 -5.05 -2.84
N LEU A 343 20.11 -5.23 -3.31
CA LEU A 343 20.64 -6.50 -3.78
C LEU A 343 20.81 -7.51 -2.65
N GLY A 344 21.26 -7.06 -1.47
CA GLY A 344 21.28 -7.89 -0.26
C GLY A 344 19.90 -8.44 0.09
N LYS A 345 18.85 -7.62 -0.03
CA LYS A 345 17.45 -8.06 0.18
C LYS A 345 16.92 -8.98 -0.92
N LEU A 346 17.22 -8.72 -2.18
CA LEU A 346 16.83 -9.63 -3.28
C LEU A 346 17.52 -11.00 -3.16
N SER A 347 18.82 -11.02 -2.79
CA SER A 347 19.58 -12.25 -2.54
C SER A 347 19.05 -13.02 -1.32
N GLN A 348 18.78 -12.33 -0.20
CA GLN A 348 18.13 -12.88 0.99
C GLN A 348 16.83 -13.63 0.63
N HIS A 349 15.92 -12.96 -0.08
CA HIS A 349 14.61 -13.57 -0.43
C HIS A 349 14.74 -14.69 -1.45
N LEU A 350 15.70 -14.63 -2.38
CA LEU A 350 15.96 -15.72 -3.32
C LEU A 350 16.50 -16.98 -2.61
N PHE A 351 17.41 -16.82 -1.65
CA PHE A 351 17.91 -17.93 -0.83
C PHE A 351 16.78 -18.58 -0.02
N LEU A 352 15.94 -17.77 0.64
CA LEU A 352 14.81 -18.28 1.42
C LEU A 352 13.79 -19.01 0.53
N ALA A 353 13.47 -18.46 -0.65
CA ALA A 353 12.58 -19.10 -1.61
C ALA A 353 13.14 -20.41 -2.17
N GLY A 354 14.44 -20.45 -2.48
CA GLY A 354 15.14 -21.67 -2.89
C GLY A 354 15.07 -22.75 -1.82
N LYS A 355 15.55 -22.45 -0.61
CA LYS A 355 15.58 -23.39 0.53
C LYS A 355 14.18 -23.95 0.88
N ALA A 356 13.14 -23.13 0.79
CA ALA A 356 11.75 -23.59 0.98
C ALA A 356 11.31 -24.57 -0.13
N MET A 357 11.69 -24.31 -1.39
CA MET A 357 11.38 -25.18 -2.53
C MET A 357 12.18 -26.50 -2.51
N ASP A 358 13.44 -26.46 -2.05
CA ASP A 358 14.29 -27.66 -1.88
C ASP A 358 13.69 -28.61 -0.84
N ILE A 359 13.18 -28.09 0.28
CA ILE A 359 12.43 -28.88 1.27
C ILE A 359 11.15 -29.44 0.63
N PHE A 360 10.32 -28.59 0.05
CA PHE A 360 9.02 -28.97 -0.55
C PHE A 360 9.12 -30.06 -1.62
N THR A 361 10.20 -30.06 -2.41
CA THR A 361 10.45 -31.08 -3.44
C THR A 361 11.11 -32.34 -2.88
N SER A 362 11.98 -32.23 -1.87
CA SER A 362 12.65 -33.40 -1.27
C SER A 362 11.73 -34.24 -0.36
N THR A 363 10.76 -33.62 0.34
CA THR A 363 9.81 -34.32 1.23
C THR A 363 8.44 -34.64 0.60
N ALA A 364 8.37 -34.66 -0.75
CA ALA A 364 7.18 -35.03 -1.54
C ALA A 364 5.92 -34.16 -1.30
N LEU A 365 6.08 -32.90 -0.85
CA LEU A 365 4.95 -32.04 -0.49
C LEU A 365 4.15 -31.52 -1.69
N LEU A 366 4.67 -31.63 -2.92
CA LEU A 366 3.88 -31.35 -4.12
C LEU A 366 2.70 -32.32 -4.28
N ASP A 367 2.91 -33.62 -4.06
CA ASP A 367 1.84 -34.61 -4.18
C ASP A 367 0.89 -34.57 -2.98
N ALA A 368 1.44 -34.39 -1.76
CA ALA A 368 0.66 -34.19 -0.55
C ALA A 368 -0.27 -32.97 -0.65
N SER A 369 0.25 -31.81 -1.07
CA SER A 369 -0.55 -30.59 -1.24
C SER A 369 -1.60 -30.73 -2.35
N ASN A 370 -1.29 -31.37 -3.49
CA ASN A 370 -2.30 -31.64 -4.52
C ASN A 370 -3.44 -32.54 -4.03
N ILE A 371 -3.15 -33.49 -3.13
CA ILE A 371 -4.13 -34.35 -2.47
C ILE A 371 -4.95 -33.57 -1.44
N GLU A 372 -4.33 -32.83 -0.52
CA GLU A 372 -5.01 -31.94 0.44
C GLU A 372 -5.95 -30.96 -0.25
N GLN A 373 -5.49 -30.32 -1.31
CA GLN A 373 -6.25 -29.34 -2.10
C GLN A 373 -7.45 -29.99 -2.80
N SER A 374 -7.40 -31.29 -3.09
CA SER A 374 -8.53 -32.05 -3.64
C SER A 374 -9.52 -32.50 -2.55
N LEU A 375 -9.01 -32.89 -1.38
CA LEU A 375 -9.80 -33.23 -0.19
C LEU A 375 -10.60 -32.02 0.31
N ALA A 376 -9.94 -30.87 0.49
CA ALA A 376 -10.50 -29.65 1.06
C ALA A 376 -11.48 -28.91 0.13
N THR A 377 -11.42 -29.15 -1.19
CA THR A 377 -12.34 -28.55 -2.18
C THR A 377 -13.41 -29.51 -2.70
N GLY A 378 -13.29 -30.82 -2.44
CA GLY A 378 -14.19 -31.84 -2.97
C GLY A 378 -14.09 -32.08 -4.49
N VAL A 379 -13.10 -31.47 -5.16
CA VAL A 379 -12.87 -31.60 -6.61
C VAL A 379 -11.40 -31.92 -6.92
N GLU A 380 -11.19 -32.71 -7.96
CA GLU A 380 -9.88 -32.94 -8.56
C GLU A 380 -9.34 -31.64 -9.20
N ALA A 381 -8.05 -31.59 -9.52
CA ALA A 381 -7.45 -30.50 -10.32
C ALA A 381 -8.12 -30.35 -11.71
N SER A 382 -8.84 -31.37 -12.18
CA SER A 382 -9.64 -31.36 -13.42
C SER A 382 -11.02 -30.69 -13.29
N GLY A 383 -11.34 -30.10 -12.12
CA GLY A 383 -12.64 -29.54 -11.78
C GLY A 383 -13.75 -30.57 -11.50
N LYS A 384 -13.50 -31.85 -11.79
CA LYS A 384 -14.45 -32.95 -11.56
C LYS A 384 -14.61 -33.25 -10.07
N LYS A 385 -15.82 -33.61 -9.64
CA LYS A 385 -16.08 -34.07 -8.26
C LYS A 385 -15.20 -35.27 -7.91
N LEU A 386 -14.58 -35.21 -6.74
CA LEU A 386 -13.70 -36.24 -6.19
C LEU A 386 -14.40 -37.60 -6.07
N LYS A 387 -13.66 -38.68 -6.36
CA LYS A 387 -14.12 -40.07 -6.21
C LYS A 387 -13.40 -40.75 -5.05
N HIS A 388 -14.17 -41.33 -4.12
CA HIS A 388 -13.66 -42.07 -2.95
C HIS A 388 -12.62 -43.13 -3.34
N SER A 389 -12.92 -44.00 -4.31
CA SER A 389 -11.98 -45.04 -4.76
C SER A 389 -10.68 -44.52 -5.38
N THR A 390 -10.68 -43.32 -5.95
CA THR A 390 -9.47 -42.68 -6.50
C THR A 390 -8.63 -42.08 -5.38
N ILE A 391 -9.25 -41.31 -4.48
CA ILE A 391 -8.53 -40.64 -3.38
C ILE A 391 -8.03 -41.63 -2.33
N SER A 392 -8.78 -42.70 -2.02
CA SER A 392 -8.34 -43.80 -1.15
C SER A 392 -7.05 -44.43 -1.67
N LYS A 393 -6.94 -44.70 -2.98
CA LYS A 393 -5.70 -45.20 -3.57
C LYS A 393 -4.57 -44.17 -3.53
N GLN A 394 -4.85 -42.91 -3.89
CA GLN A 394 -3.83 -41.85 -3.89
C GLN A 394 -3.24 -41.63 -2.48
N LEU A 395 -4.08 -41.68 -1.44
CA LEU A 395 -3.64 -41.62 -0.04
C LEU A 395 -2.85 -42.87 0.37
N GLU A 396 -3.35 -44.06 0.05
CA GLU A 396 -2.64 -45.31 0.33
C GLU A 396 -1.26 -45.35 -0.35
N ASP A 397 -1.09 -44.78 -1.55
CA ASP A 397 0.19 -44.75 -2.24
C ASP A 397 1.10 -43.61 -1.73
N LEU A 398 0.55 -42.42 -1.43
CA LEU A 398 1.28 -41.31 -0.82
C LEU A 398 1.85 -41.68 0.56
N PHE A 399 1.06 -42.32 1.43
CA PHE A 399 1.51 -42.68 2.78
C PHE A 399 2.60 -43.76 2.82
N LYS A 400 2.86 -44.43 1.68
CA LYS A 400 3.99 -45.37 1.52
C LYS A 400 5.28 -44.71 1.05
N ASP A 401 5.29 -43.44 0.61
CA ASP A 401 6.52 -42.77 0.18
C ASP A 401 7.41 -42.47 1.40
N PRO A 402 8.64 -43.04 1.50
CA PRO A 402 9.54 -42.80 2.62
C PRO A 402 10.05 -41.35 2.71
N LYS A 403 9.85 -40.51 1.70
CA LYS A 403 10.17 -39.06 1.74
C LYS A 403 9.20 -38.26 2.62
N LEU A 404 7.94 -38.70 2.72
CA LEU A 404 6.89 -37.92 3.38
C LEU A 404 6.97 -38.11 4.90
N THR A 405 7.26 -37.02 5.62
CA THR A 405 7.52 -37.07 7.07
C THR A 405 6.25 -37.46 7.85
N GLU A 406 6.39 -37.95 9.09
CA GLU A 406 5.23 -38.29 9.91
C GLU A 406 4.34 -37.07 10.22
N LYS A 407 4.92 -35.87 10.40
CA LYS A 407 4.19 -34.60 10.56
C LYS A 407 3.27 -34.36 9.36
N ASP A 408 3.79 -34.61 8.17
CA ASP A 408 3.11 -34.27 6.92
C ASP A 408 2.11 -35.37 6.51
N ARG A 409 2.41 -36.66 6.78
CA ARG A 409 1.40 -37.74 6.74
C ARG A 409 0.25 -37.46 7.69
N PHE A 410 0.54 -37.00 8.92
CA PHE A 410 -0.50 -36.59 9.88
C PHE A 410 -1.38 -35.45 9.33
N ARG A 411 -0.79 -34.40 8.74
CA ARG A 411 -1.55 -33.27 8.17
C ARG A 411 -2.52 -33.73 7.09
N VAL A 412 -2.06 -34.51 6.12
CA VAL A 412 -2.89 -35.07 5.06
C VAL A 412 -3.99 -35.97 5.64
N ALA A 413 -3.67 -36.84 6.61
CA ALA A 413 -4.64 -37.73 7.27
C ALA A 413 -5.69 -36.95 8.09
N ALA A 414 -5.30 -35.86 8.75
CA ALA A 414 -6.20 -34.99 9.49
C ALA A 414 -7.11 -34.18 8.54
N VAL A 415 -6.59 -33.64 7.43
CA VAL A 415 -7.40 -33.00 6.38
C VAL A 415 -8.39 -34.00 5.77
N PHE A 416 -7.98 -35.25 5.53
CA PHE A 416 -8.87 -36.34 5.10
C PHE A 416 -9.99 -36.60 6.12
N ALA A 417 -9.64 -36.79 7.40
CA ALA A 417 -10.60 -37.05 8.48
C ALA A 417 -11.62 -35.91 8.70
N LEU A 418 -11.21 -34.66 8.45
CA LEU A 418 -12.05 -33.46 8.53
C LEU A 418 -12.98 -33.24 7.34
N THR A 419 -12.68 -33.82 6.17
CA THR A 419 -13.35 -33.47 4.89
C THR A 419 -14.14 -34.61 4.26
N GLN A 420 -13.74 -35.87 4.47
CA GLN A 420 -14.36 -37.03 3.80
C GLN A 420 -15.49 -37.64 4.65
N ASP A 421 -16.43 -36.79 5.05
CA ASP A 421 -17.60 -37.12 5.87
C ASP A 421 -18.59 -38.10 5.21
N THR A 422 -18.58 -38.15 3.87
CA THR A 422 -19.41 -39.02 3.02
C THR A 422 -18.79 -40.38 2.70
N MET A 423 -17.53 -40.64 3.09
CA MET A 423 -16.91 -41.96 2.90
C MET A 423 -17.44 -42.97 3.91
N LYS A 424 -17.52 -44.25 3.52
CA LYS A 424 -17.94 -45.31 4.46
C LYS A 424 -16.91 -45.48 5.57
N GLU A 425 -17.39 -45.63 6.80
CA GLU A 425 -16.56 -45.84 8.01
C GLU A 425 -15.45 -46.89 7.82
N THR A 426 -15.75 -48.03 7.18
CA THR A 426 -14.77 -49.10 6.92
C THR A 426 -13.69 -48.72 5.90
N GLU A 427 -14.02 -47.92 4.88
CA GLU A 427 -13.05 -47.41 3.90
C GLU A 427 -12.20 -46.30 4.52
N ARG A 428 -12.84 -45.37 5.24
CA ARG A 428 -12.17 -44.30 5.99
C ARG A 428 -11.13 -44.86 6.96
N ASN A 429 -11.49 -45.91 7.71
CA ASN A 429 -10.59 -46.51 8.70
C ASN A 429 -9.45 -47.31 8.05
N LYS A 430 -9.65 -47.93 6.87
CA LYS A 430 -8.55 -48.52 6.07
C LYS A 430 -7.54 -47.45 5.63
N VAL A 431 -8.01 -46.30 5.15
CA VAL A 431 -7.13 -45.18 4.74
C VAL A 431 -6.39 -44.58 5.94
N MET A 432 -7.07 -44.36 7.08
CA MET A 432 -6.42 -43.86 8.30
C MET A 432 -5.36 -44.83 8.84
N GLN A 433 -5.60 -46.15 8.79
CA GLN A 433 -4.60 -47.16 9.18
C GLN A 433 -3.37 -47.14 8.26
N SER A 434 -3.53 -46.86 6.97
CA SER A 434 -2.41 -46.79 6.03
C SER A 434 -1.47 -45.59 6.24
N ALA A 435 -1.89 -44.56 6.98
CA ALA A 435 -1.06 -43.39 7.31
C ALA A 435 0.08 -43.71 8.30
N MET A 436 -0.01 -44.81 9.04
CA MET A 436 0.97 -45.27 10.05
C MET A 436 1.40 -44.13 11.00
N LEU A 437 0.42 -43.53 11.66
CA LEU A 437 0.60 -42.48 12.66
C LEU A 437 1.08 -43.07 13.98
N SER A 438 1.99 -42.38 14.69
CA SER A 438 2.30 -42.74 16.07
C SER A 438 1.17 -42.35 17.03
N LYS A 439 1.15 -42.99 18.21
CA LYS A 439 0.19 -42.70 19.27
C LYS A 439 0.13 -41.23 19.71
N LYS A 440 1.20 -40.45 19.50
CA LYS A 440 1.19 -38.99 19.69
C LYS A 440 0.22 -38.34 18.70
N HIS A 441 0.34 -38.65 17.41
CA HIS A 441 -0.52 -38.10 16.36
C HIS A 441 -1.96 -38.63 16.43
N GLU A 442 -2.19 -39.87 16.85
CA GLU A 442 -3.54 -40.36 17.20
C GLU A 442 -4.17 -39.53 18.33
N THR A 443 -3.42 -39.29 19.42
CA THR A 443 -3.88 -38.44 20.54
C THR A 443 -4.19 -37.00 20.10
N ILE A 444 -3.45 -36.47 19.11
CA ILE A 444 -3.70 -35.14 18.52
C ILE A 444 -5.03 -35.13 17.76
N LEU A 445 -5.36 -36.18 16.97
CA LEU A 445 -6.66 -36.29 16.30
C LEU A 445 -7.82 -36.32 17.31
N GLU A 446 -7.68 -37.01 18.44
CA GLU A 446 -8.68 -36.95 19.53
C GLU A 446 -8.81 -35.52 20.08
N ASN A 447 -7.68 -34.86 20.35
CA ASN A 447 -7.65 -33.53 20.97
C ASN A 447 -8.30 -32.45 20.09
N MET A 448 -8.36 -32.62 18.76
CA MET A 448 -9.09 -31.72 17.87
C MET A 448 -10.60 -31.66 18.19
N GLN A 449 -11.19 -32.71 18.79
CA GLN A 449 -12.58 -32.70 19.25
C GLN A 449 -12.82 -31.80 20.47
N LEU A 450 -11.77 -31.45 21.23
CA LEU A 450 -11.84 -30.47 22.32
C LEU A 450 -11.95 -29.03 21.77
N VAL A 451 -11.49 -28.81 20.53
CA VAL A 451 -11.47 -27.51 19.86
C VAL A 451 -12.76 -27.29 19.06
N ALA A 452 -13.10 -28.24 18.17
CA ALA A 452 -14.25 -28.14 17.26
C ALA A 452 -15.48 -28.98 17.69
N GLY A 453 -15.43 -29.59 18.88
CA GLY A 453 -16.54 -30.35 19.47
C GLY A 453 -16.61 -31.82 19.04
N THR A 454 -17.38 -32.60 19.80
CA THR A 454 -17.55 -34.06 19.63
C THR A 454 -18.32 -34.48 18.38
N ALA A 455 -18.69 -33.52 17.51
CA ALA A 455 -19.30 -33.76 16.22
C ALA A 455 -18.28 -33.86 15.06
N LEU A 456 -17.02 -33.45 15.28
CA LEU A 456 -16.02 -33.19 14.24
C LEU A 456 -15.84 -34.29 13.18
N TYR A 457 -15.89 -35.57 13.57
CA TYR A 457 -15.72 -36.71 12.66
C TYR A 457 -17.01 -37.51 12.42
N LYS A 458 -18.18 -37.00 12.84
CA LYS A 458 -19.47 -37.70 12.67
C LYS A 458 -19.94 -37.64 11.22
N GLN A 459 -20.25 -38.80 10.66
CA GLN A 459 -20.80 -38.91 9.32
C GLN A 459 -22.25 -38.42 9.32
N SER A 460 -22.55 -37.33 8.60
CA SER A 460 -23.91 -36.76 8.55
C SER A 460 -24.80 -37.39 7.47
N GLY A 461 -24.22 -38.21 6.58
CA GLY A 461 -24.87 -38.77 5.39
C GLY A 461 -24.96 -37.76 4.23
N ASN A 462 -25.18 -36.48 4.53
CA ASN A 462 -24.98 -35.36 3.61
C ASN A 462 -23.53 -34.86 3.69
N SER A 463 -23.03 -34.21 2.64
CA SER A 463 -21.67 -33.65 2.65
C SER A 463 -21.60 -32.28 3.32
N LEU A 464 -20.53 -32.04 4.09
CA LEU A 464 -20.15 -30.74 4.65
C LEU A 464 -19.90 -29.64 3.58
N ILE A 465 -19.59 -30.00 2.33
CA ILE A 465 -19.38 -29.04 1.23
C ILE A 465 -20.71 -28.81 0.51
N SER A 466 -21.17 -27.55 0.43
CA SER A 466 -22.46 -27.24 -0.20
C SER A 466 -22.42 -27.41 -1.72
N SER A 467 -23.61 -27.51 -2.34
CA SER A 467 -23.72 -27.57 -3.80
C SER A 467 -23.33 -26.26 -4.51
N GLU A 468 -23.12 -25.16 -3.77
CA GLU A 468 -22.66 -23.88 -4.32
C GLU A 468 -21.15 -23.75 -4.20
N ASP A 469 -20.58 -24.12 -3.05
CA ASP A 469 -19.14 -24.21 -2.84
C ASP A 469 -18.48 -25.15 -3.85
N LEU A 470 -19.09 -26.32 -4.11
CA LEU A 470 -18.59 -27.28 -5.09
C LEU A 470 -18.57 -26.70 -6.52
N LYS A 471 -19.55 -25.87 -6.89
CA LYS A 471 -19.59 -25.17 -8.20
C LYS A 471 -18.54 -24.07 -8.27
N LEU A 472 -18.28 -23.37 -7.16
CA LEU A 472 -17.22 -22.37 -7.07
C LEU A 472 -15.83 -23.03 -7.16
N ALA A 473 -15.65 -24.16 -6.48
CA ALA A 473 -14.44 -24.97 -6.51
C ALA A 473 -14.13 -25.52 -7.91
N THR A 474 -15.11 -26.07 -8.63
CA THR A 474 -14.93 -26.47 -10.05
C THR A 474 -14.45 -25.29 -10.90
N LYS A 475 -15.14 -24.15 -10.86
CA LYS A 475 -14.75 -22.95 -11.62
C LYS A 475 -13.35 -22.42 -11.26
N LYS A 476 -12.97 -22.50 -9.97
CA LYS A 476 -11.64 -22.08 -9.52
C LYS A 476 -10.56 -23.07 -9.97
N ALA A 477 -10.83 -24.37 -9.95
CA ALA A 477 -9.93 -25.39 -10.50
C ALA A 477 -9.68 -25.22 -12.01
N GLU A 478 -10.70 -24.81 -12.77
CA GLU A 478 -10.60 -24.50 -14.20
C GLU A 478 -9.81 -23.21 -14.51
N ALA A 479 -9.68 -22.29 -13.55
CA ALA A 479 -9.14 -20.94 -13.76
C ALA A 479 -7.78 -20.66 -13.06
N VAL A 480 -7.35 -21.51 -12.12
CA VAL A 480 -6.14 -21.30 -11.32
C VAL A 480 -4.91 -21.92 -11.99
N GLU A 481 -3.81 -21.16 -12.03
CA GLU A 481 -2.52 -21.52 -12.63
C GLU A 481 -1.78 -22.68 -11.92
N TYR A 482 -2.05 -22.90 -10.63
CA TYR A 482 -1.36 -23.87 -9.76
C TYR A 482 -2.33 -24.85 -9.09
N SER A 483 -2.25 -26.14 -9.42
CA SER A 483 -3.16 -27.17 -8.91
C SER A 483 -3.07 -27.38 -7.38
N ASN A 484 -1.97 -26.98 -6.77
CA ASN A 484 -1.70 -26.98 -5.33
C ASN A 484 -2.16 -25.69 -4.60
N ALA A 485 -2.88 -24.77 -5.28
CA ALA A 485 -3.35 -23.50 -4.70
C ALA A 485 -4.82 -23.17 -5.05
N ARG A 486 -5.72 -24.16 -4.92
CA ARG A 486 -7.14 -24.08 -5.30
C ARG A 486 -8.07 -23.74 -4.12
N TYR A 487 -7.76 -24.19 -2.91
CA TYR A 487 -8.53 -23.94 -1.69
C TYR A 487 -8.56 -22.44 -1.34
N ASP A 488 -9.64 -21.99 -0.68
CA ASP A 488 -9.71 -20.71 0.02
C ASP A 488 -10.07 -21.01 1.48
N PRO A 489 -9.34 -20.47 2.47
CA PRO A 489 -9.75 -20.50 3.88
C PRO A 489 -11.18 -20.00 4.08
N LYS A 490 -11.96 -20.66 4.96
CA LYS A 490 -13.41 -20.36 5.13
C LYS A 490 -13.68 -18.88 5.44
N ILE A 491 -12.76 -18.23 6.17
CA ILE A 491 -12.81 -16.81 6.49
C ILE A 491 -12.99 -15.92 5.24
N LYS A 492 -12.42 -16.29 4.07
CA LYS A 492 -12.53 -15.51 2.83
C LYS A 492 -13.99 -15.36 2.40
N ALA A 493 -14.74 -16.46 2.38
CA ALA A 493 -16.15 -16.47 2.01
C ALA A 493 -17.02 -15.76 3.05
N ILE A 494 -16.79 -16.03 4.36
CA ILE A 494 -17.54 -15.41 5.46
C ILE A 494 -17.40 -13.88 5.43
N VAL A 495 -16.17 -13.37 5.32
CA VAL A 495 -15.88 -11.93 5.29
C VAL A 495 -16.41 -11.28 4.01
N THR A 496 -16.25 -11.92 2.85
CA THR A 496 -16.82 -11.44 1.59
C THR A 496 -18.34 -11.28 1.68
N ASN A 497 -19.03 -12.29 2.24
CA ASN A 497 -20.47 -12.24 2.46
C ASN A 497 -20.87 -11.21 3.53
N ALA A 498 -20.05 -10.99 4.56
CA ALA A 498 -20.30 -9.95 5.57
C ALA A 498 -20.20 -8.54 4.97
N LEU A 499 -19.19 -8.28 4.13
CA LEU A 499 -19.00 -6.99 3.45
C LEU A 499 -20.12 -6.69 2.44
N LYS A 500 -20.59 -7.72 1.73
CA LYS A 500 -21.74 -7.68 0.79
C LYS A 500 -23.10 -7.72 1.49
N ARG A 501 -23.14 -7.88 2.82
CA ARG A 501 -24.37 -8.01 3.64
C ARG A 501 -25.26 -9.20 3.25
N THR A 502 -24.67 -10.24 2.67
CA THR A 502 -25.31 -11.52 2.35
C THR A 502 -25.08 -12.59 3.42
N LEU A 503 -24.15 -12.37 4.36
CA LEU A 503 -23.90 -13.31 5.46
C LEU A 503 -25.11 -13.40 6.40
N SER A 504 -25.67 -14.61 6.53
CA SER A 504 -26.91 -14.89 7.27
C SER A 504 -26.93 -14.30 8.68
N GLU A 505 -28.03 -13.64 9.04
CA GLU A 505 -28.27 -13.11 10.39
C GLU A 505 -28.75 -14.20 11.37
N THR A 506 -29.21 -15.36 10.88
CA THR A 506 -29.55 -16.51 11.76
C THR A 506 -28.30 -17.33 12.11
N GLU A 507 -27.33 -17.41 11.21
CA GLU A 507 -26.07 -18.12 11.45
C GLU A 507 -25.03 -17.21 12.12
N TYR A 508 -24.98 -15.93 11.75
CA TYR A 508 -24.09 -14.94 12.34
C TYR A 508 -24.89 -13.74 12.91
N PRO A 509 -25.62 -13.90 14.03
CA PRO A 509 -26.40 -12.83 14.64
C PRO A 509 -25.57 -11.60 15.05
N TYR A 510 -26.25 -10.48 15.21
CA TYR A 510 -25.71 -9.24 15.78
C TYR A 510 -26.04 -9.14 17.28
N ILE A 511 -25.13 -8.61 18.11
CA ILE A 511 -25.45 -8.19 19.49
C ILE A 511 -26.30 -6.90 19.48
N ILE A 512 -26.00 -5.98 18.56
CA ILE A 512 -26.80 -4.79 18.27
C ILE A 512 -26.99 -4.75 16.75
N THR A 513 -28.22 -4.95 16.28
CA THR A 513 -28.54 -4.92 14.85
C THR A 513 -28.27 -3.53 14.26
N PRO A 514 -27.59 -3.42 13.09
CA PRO A 514 -27.46 -2.14 12.41
C PRO A 514 -28.83 -1.60 11.99
N PRO A 515 -29.04 -0.27 11.97
CA PRO A 515 -30.30 0.30 11.52
C PRO A 515 -30.54 -0.07 10.06
N PRO A 516 -31.79 -0.39 9.67
CA PRO A 516 -32.11 -0.72 8.29
C PRO A 516 -31.78 0.48 7.40
N LYS A 517 -30.97 0.26 6.35
CA LYS A 517 -30.65 1.32 5.39
C LYS A 517 -31.95 1.77 4.71
N SER A 518 -32.26 3.06 4.82
CA SER A 518 -33.19 3.69 3.90
C SER A 518 -32.69 3.45 2.47
N PRO A 519 -33.54 3.07 1.50
CA PRO A 519 -33.08 2.55 0.21
C PRO A 519 -32.34 3.63 -0.60
N THR A 520 -31.01 3.54 -0.59
CA THR A 520 -30.11 4.27 -1.48
C THR A 520 -30.39 3.87 -2.93
N ALA A 521 -30.19 4.80 -3.87
CA ALA A 521 -30.73 4.70 -5.23
C ALA A 521 -30.17 3.53 -6.07
N ASP A 522 -29.06 2.92 -5.64
CA ASP A 522 -28.34 1.89 -6.37
C ASP A 522 -28.93 0.47 -6.17
N ASP A 523 -29.61 0.20 -5.05
CA ASP A 523 -30.14 -1.14 -4.69
C ASP A 523 -31.44 -1.55 -5.45
N LYS A 524 -31.66 -1.00 -6.65
CA LYS A 524 -32.85 -1.30 -7.48
C LYS A 524 -32.50 -1.74 -8.90
N LYS A 525 -32.05 -3.00 -9.05
CA LYS A 525 -32.27 -3.82 -10.26
C LYS A 525 -31.99 -5.33 -10.09
N ALA A 526 -33.00 -6.04 -9.62
CA ALA A 526 -33.22 -7.45 -9.95
C ALA A 526 -34.67 -7.59 -10.45
N GLY A 527 -34.90 -7.37 -11.75
CA GLY A 527 -36.23 -7.31 -12.36
C GLY A 527 -36.15 -6.97 -13.86
N PRO A 528 -37.15 -7.36 -14.67
CA PRO A 528 -37.03 -7.39 -16.12
C PRO A 528 -36.93 -6.00 -16.78
N VAL A 529 -36.25 -5.96 -17.92
CA VAL A 529 -35.95 -4.73 -18.67
C VAL A 529 -37.20 -4.15 -19.35
N SER A 530 -37.39 -2.85 -19.22
CA SER A 530 -38.29 -2.07 -20.08
C SER A 530 -37.65 -0.73 -20.45
N LEU A 531 -37.91 -0.25 -21.68
CA LEU A 531 -37.15 0.81 -22.34
C LEU A 531 -37.80 2.19 -22.21
N ARG A 532 -37.22 3.08 -21.39
CA ARG A 532 -37.35 4.54 -21.60
C ARG A 532 -36.15 5.35 -21.09
N LYS A 533 -35.79 6.40 -21.82
CA LYS A 533 -34.54 7.16 -21.70
C LYS A 533 -34.80 8.67 -21.53
N LYS A 534 -34.39 9.23 -20.39
CA LYS A 534 -33.92 10.62 -20.15
C LYS A 534 -33.55 10.72 -18.66
N ILE A 535 -32.28 10.89 -18.28
CA ILE A 535 -31.39 12.08 -18.41
C ILE A 535 -31.70 13.16 -17.36
N ALA A 536 -30.93 13.09 -16.29
CA ALA A 536 -30.44 14.17 -15.41
C ALA A 536 -28.99 13.77 -15.05
N GLY A 537 -28.06 14.63 -14.63
CA GLY A 537 -28.16 16.05 -14.28
C GLY A 537 -27.09 16.39 -13.23
N LYS A 538 -25.82 16.05 -13.51
CA LYS A 538 -24.72 16.15 -12.52
C LYS A 538 -24.30 17.61 -12.27
N GLY A 539 -24.44 18.08 -11.03
CA GLY A 539 -23.57 19.11 -10.49
C GLY A 539 -22.21 18.51 -10.11
N LYS A 540 -21.13 19.29 -10.17
CA LYS A 540 -19.79 18.91 -9.69
C LYS A 540 -19.58 19.40 -8.24
N ALA A 541 -18.93 18.57 -7.43
CA ALA A 541 -18.20 19.02 -6.24
C ALA A 541 -16.72 19.26 -6.62
N GLN A 542 -15.96 19.94 -5.75
CA GLN A 542 -14.59 20.39 -6.03
C GLN A 542 -13.56 19.25 -5.95
N GLU A 543 -12.52 19.36 -6.78
CA GLU A 543 -11.34 18.49 -6.77
C GLU A 543 -10.29 19.03 -5.77
N ALA A 544 -9.54 18.12 -5.14
CA ALA A 544 -8.44 18.44 -4.22
C ALA A 544 -7.09 17.97 -4.79
N ALA A 545 -5.99 18.54 -4.28
CA ALA A 545 -4.63 18.32 -4.78
C ALA A 545 -4.15 16.85 -4.65
N PRO A 546 -3.21 16.39 -5.51
CA PRO A 546 -2.82 14.99 -5.57
C PRO A 546 -1.99 14.55 -4.37
N VAL A 547 -2.38 13.41 -3.81
CA VAL A 547 -1.58 12.62 -2.86
C VAL A 547 -1.02 11.40 -3.62
N GLN A 548 0.05 10.78 -3.11
CA GLN A 548 0.51 9.47 -3.57
C GLN A 548 -0.66 8.47 -3.67
N GLU A 549 -0.56 7.47 -4.54
CA GLU A 549 -1.60 6.45 -4.77
C GLU A 549 -1.84 5.54 -3.55
N SER A 550 -2.49 6.11 -2.52
CA SER A 550 -3.16 5.35 -1.49
C SER A 550 -4.33 4.62 -2.12
N GLU A 551 -4.45 3.32 -1.86
CA GLU A 551 -5.69 2.58 -2.11
C GLU A 551 -6.83 3.32 -1.40
N VAL A 552 -7.74 3.95 -2.17
CA VAL A 552 -8.88 4.68 -1.60
C VAL A 552 -9.95 3.68 -1.17
N LEU A 553 -9.61 2.93 -0.12
CA LEU A 553 -10.50 2.01 0.57
C LEU A 553 -11.66 2.82 1.16
N SER A 554 -12.89 2.33 0.97
CA SER A 554 -14.09 3.11 1.28
C SER A 554 -15.16 2.28 1.97
N GLY A 555 -16.11 2.97 2.62
CA GLY A 555 -17.23 2.33 3.31
C GLY A 555 -16.99 2.14 4.81
N GLU A 556 -17.71 1.18 5.40
CA GLU A 556 -17.63 0.81 6.82
C GLU A 556 -16.40 -0.09 7.04
N LYS A 557 -15.60 0.10 8.12
CA LYS A 557 -14.48 -0.80 8.44
C LYS A 557 -14.97 -2.19 8.87
N MET A 558 -14.15 -3.22 8.70
CA MET A 558 -14.42 -4.56 9.25
C MET A 558 -13.21 -5.09 10.04
N ILE A 559 -13.46 -5.54 11.27
CA ILE A 559 -12.50 -6.21 12.12
C ILE A 559 -12.95 -7.67 12.22
N VAL A 560 -12.03 -8.61 12.04
CA VAL A 560 -12.31 -10.05 12.14
C VAL A 560 -11.37 -10.61 13.19
N PHE A 561 -11.90 -11.12 14.30
CA PHE A 561 -11.08 -11.63 15.40
C PHE A 561 -11.21 -13.16 15.52
N VAL A 562 -10.09 -13.86 15.34
CA VAL A 562 -10.01 -15.32 15.48
C VAL A 562 -9.50 -15.68 16.87
N SER A 563 -10.41 -16.20 17.70
CA SER A 563 -10.12 -16.78 19.01
C SER A 563 -9.47 -18.16 18.83
N GLY A 564 -8.27 -18.36 19.38
CA GLY A 564 -7.52 -19.60 19.22
C GLY A 564 -6.55 -19.63 18.04
N GLY A 565 -6.12 -18.47 17.55
CA GLY A 565 -5.03 -18.33 16.59
C GLY A 565 -5.47 -18.26 15.12
N ALA A 566 -4.79 -17.42 14.32
CA ALA A 566 -5.02 -17.26 12.89
C ALA A 566 -3.78 -17.67 12.06
N THR A 567 -3.99 -18.05 10.81
CA THR A 567 -2.92 -18.54 9.91
C THR A 567 -2.47 -17.49 8.89
N TYR A 568 -1.31 -17.71 8.27
CA TYR A 568 -0.83 -16.86 7.18
C TYR A 568 -1.68 -16.94 5.90
N SER A 569 -2.40 -18.05 5.67
CA SER A 569 -3.36 -18.19 4.56
C SER A 569 -4.66 -17.41 4.82
N GLU A 570 -5.16 -17.40 6.06
CA GLU A 570 -6.27 -16.53 6.48
C GLU A 570 -5.87 -15.06 6.36
N LEU A 571 -4.66 -14.71 6.79
CA LEU A 571 -4.12 -13.35 6.66
C LEU A 571 -4.03 -12.91 5.19
N ARG A 572 -3.47 -13.74 4.30
CA ARG A 572 -3.46 -13.49 2.86
C ARG A 572 -4.87 -13.27 2.31
N SER A 573 -5.83 -14.11 2.72
CA SER A 573 -7.24 -14.00 2.31
C SER A 573 -7.87 -12.65 2.66
N ILE A 574 -7.45 -12.03 3.76
CA ILE A 574 -7.89 -10.68 4.13
C ILE A 574 -7.29 -9.60 3.22
N TYR A 575 -6.04 -9.72 2.78
CA TYR A 575 -5.48 -8.82 1.75
C TYR A 575 -6.16 -8.98 0.39
N GLU A 576 -6.48 -10.22 0.00
CA GLU A 576 -7.23 -10.51 -1.23
C GLU A 576 -8.61 -9.83 -1.19
N VAL A 577 -9.43 -10.10 -0.18
CA VAL A 577 -10.77 -9.51 -0.04
C VAL A 577 -10.73 -7.98 0.10
N ARG A 578 -9.73 -7.44 0.81
CA ARG A 578 -9.46 -6.00 0.89
C ARG A 578 -9.25 -5.36 -0.49
N THR A 579 -8.53 -6.05 -1.37
CA THR A 579 -8.20 -5.60 -2.73
C THR A 579 -9.39 -5.77 -3.68
N GLU A 580 -10.06 -6.93 -3.62
CA GLU A 580 -11.23 -7.30 -4.42
C GLU A 580 -12.43 -6.36 -4.14
N GLU A 581 -12.78 -6.17 -2.87
CA GLU A 581 -13.95 -5.38 -2.46
C GLU A 581 -13.64 -3.89 -2.24
N LYS A 582 -12.36 -3.51 -2.17
CA LYS A 582 -11.87 -2.14 -1.84
C LYS A 582 -12.39 -1.63 -0.48
N ARG A 583 -12.51 -2.55 0.48
CA ARG A 583 -12.99 -2.33 1.85
C ARG A 583 -11.83 -2.40 2.83
N ASP A 584 -11.89 -1.60 3.90
CA ASP A 584 -10.88 -1.62 4.95
C ASP A 584 -11.18 -2.76 5.94
N VAL A 585 -10.48 -3.88 5.78
CA VAL A 585 -10.62 -5.09 6.61
C VAL A 585 -9.33 -5.30 7.42
N LEU A 586 -9.46 -5.72 8.68
CA LEU A 586 -8.36 -6.06 9.57
C LEU A 586 -8.55 -7.44 10.20
N LEU A 587 -7.47 -8.22 10.25
CA LEU A 587 -7.41 -9.50 10.96
C LEU A 587 -6.80 -9.31 12.35
N GLY A 588 -7.48 -9.84 13.37
CA GLY A 588 -7.02 -9.91 14.75
C GLY A 588 -6.98 -11.34 15.26
N SER A 589 -6.05 -11.65 16.17
CA SER A 589 -6.04 -12.96 16.83
C SER A 589 -5.32 -12.95 18.19
N THR A 590 -5.53 -14.00 18.98
CA THR A 590 -4.72 -14.31 20.17
C THR A 590 -3.24 -14.55 19.82
N SER A 591 -2.98 -15.14 18.65
CA SER A 591 -1.66 -15.54 18.14
C SER A 591 -1.70 -15.71 16.62
N LEU A 592 -0.56 -15.61 15.93
CA LEU A 592 -0.43 -16.24 14.60
C LEU A 592 0.10 -17.66 14.76
N LEU A 593 -0.34 -18.55 13.87
CA LEU A 593 -0.04 -19.98 13.89
C LEU A 593 0.65 -20.43 12.60
N ALA A 594 1.82 -21.04 12.75
CA ALA A 594 2.35 -21.99 11.77
C ALA A 594 1.73 -23.38 12.01
N PRO A 595 1.62 -24.25 10.98
CA PRO A 595 1.05 -25.59 11.13
C PRO A 595 1.76 -26.44 12.20
N ALA A 596 3.09 -26.35 12.31
CA ALA A 596 3.84 -27.02 13.37
C ALA A 596 3.37 -26.60 14.78
N THR A 597 3.29 -25.30 15.05
CA THR A 597 2.83 -24.75 16.33
C THR A 597 1.39 -25.16 16.65
N PHE A 598 0.49 -25.20 15.66
CA PHE A 598 -0.88 -25.66 15.86
C PHE A 598 -0.96 -27.15 16.27
N ILE A 599 -0.12 -28.00 15.67
CA ILE A 599 -0.03 -29.43 16.02
C ILE A 599 0.51 -29.63 17.45
N GLU A 600 1.48 -28.83 17.87
CA GLU A 600 2.02 -28.85 19.24
C GLU A 600 1.02 -28.33 20.28
N LEU A 601 0.30 -27.25 19.95
CA LEU A 601 -0.79 -26.72 20.78
C LEU A 601 -1.95 -27.71 20.94
N LEU A 602 -2.26 -28.50 19.89
CA LEU A 602 -3.22 -29.60 19.99
C LEU A 602 -2.71 -30.75 20.84
N ALA A 603 -1.43 -31.12 20.74
CA ALA A 603 -0.84 -32.21 21.53
C ALA A 603 -0.98 -31.96 23.05
N THR A 604 -0.66 -30.74 23.46
CA THR A 604 -0.59 -30.31 24.86
C THR A 604 -1.95 -30.09 25.54
N LEU A 605 -3.09 -30.15 24.83
CA LEU A 605 -4.41 -29.85 25.42
C LEU A 605 -4.80 -30.73 26.62
N LYS A 606 -4.37 -31.99 26.67
CA LYS A 606 -4.65 -32.90 27.81
C LYS A 606 -3.66 -32.75 28.98
N GLU A 607 -2.63 -31.92 28.85
CA GLU A 607 -1.63 -31.70 29.89
C GLU A 607 -2.10 -30.64 30.91
N ALA A 608 -1.69 -30.78 32.17
CA ALA A 608 -2.01 -29.83 33.24
C ALA A 608 -1.06 -28.62 33.27
N HIS A 609 0.24 -28.86 33.01
CA HIS A 609 1.30 -27.84 33.01
C HIS A 609 2.21 -28.01 31.79
N PRO A 610 1.70 -27.75 30.57
CA PRO A 610 2.49 -27.88 29.35
C PRO A 610 3.64 -26.87 29.31
N MET A 611 4.83 -27.33 28.92
CA MET A 611 5.91 -26.43 28.52
C MET A 611 5.64 -25.90 27.11
N LEU A 612 4.68 -24.98 27.01
CA LEU A 612 4.32 -24.29 25.78
C LEU A 612 5.53 -23.55 25.19
N PRO A 613 5.65 -23.44 23.85
CA PRO A 613 6.72 -22.69 23.21
C PRO A 613 6.63 -21.21 23.59
N SER A 614 7.51 -20.78 24.49
CA SER A 614 7.65 -19.40 24.93
C SER A 614 8.61 -18.63 24.00
N PRO A 615 8.36 -17.34 23.74
CA PRO A 615 9.38 -16.47 23.17
C PRO A 615 10.53 -16.35 24.18
N PRO A 616 11.79 -16.60 23.80
CA PRO A 616 12.92 -16.46 24.71
C PRO A 616 13.13 -14.98 25.06
N ILE A 617 13.28 -14.69 26.36
CA ILE A 617 13.67 -13.35 26.81
C ILE A 617 15.05 -13.04 26.23
N SER A 618 15.22 -11.85 25.66
CA SER A 618 16.50 -11.38 25.11
C SER A 618 17.54 -11.18 26.23
N GLY A 619 18.35 -12.22 26.46
CA GLY A 619 19.45 -12.23 27.42
C GLY A 619 20.57 -13.16 26.97
N GLN A 620 21.79 -12.62 26.86
CA GLN A 620 22.99 -13.39 26.53
C GLN A 620 23.39 -14.26 27.73
N GLY A 621 23.13 -15.56 27.70
CA GLY A 621 23.43 -16.44 28.85
C GLY A 621 23.47 -17.95 28.59
N ALA A 622 23.35 -18.43 27.34
CA ALA A 622 23.13 -19.85 27.04
C ALA A 622 24.27 -20.56 26.27
N GLU A 623 25.34 -19.87 25.84
CA GLU A 623 26.36 -20.48 24.97
C GLU A 623 27.44 -21.32 25.68
N PHE A 624 27.59 -21.19 27.01
CA PHE A 624 28.70 -21.86 27.72
C PHE A 624 28.44 -23.35 28.01
N ALA A 625 27.18 -23.77 28.08
CA ALA A 625 26.81 -25.14 28.46
C ALA A 625 26.91 -26.18 27.32
N MET A 626 26.97 -25.75 26.05
CA MET A 626 26.80 -26.64 24.89
C MET A 626 28.09 -26.92 24.09
N ARG A 627 29.28 -26.62 24.65
CA ARG A 627 30.58 -26.95 24.02
C ARG A 627 31.30 -28.18 24.58
N VAL A 628 30.91 -28.68 25.77
CA VAL A 628 31.59 -29.82 26.43
C VAL A 628 31.11 -31.18 25.87
N THR A 629 29.83 -31.32 25.53
CA THR A 629 29.20 -32.59 25.12
C THR A 629 29.41 -33.00 23.67
N ARG A 630 30.05 -32.18 22.82
CA ARG A 630 30.36 -32.54 21.41
C ARG A 630 31.73 -33.18 21.21
N TRP A 631 32.67 -33.03 22.15
CA TRP A 631 34.01 -33.63 22.03
C TRP A 631 34.09 -35.10 22.46
N THR A 632 33.15 -35.56 23.31
CA THR A 632 33.13 -36.95 23.81
C THR A 632 32.62 -37.97 22.78
N LEU A 633 31.74 -37.56 21.86
CA LEU A 633 31.18 -38.47 20.84
C LEU A 633 32.09 -38.65 19.60
N LEU A 634 32.96 -37.69 19.28
CA LEU A 634 33.89 -37.82 18.16
C LEU A 634 35.00 -38.86 18.44
N ALA A 635 35.36 -39.06 19.71
CA ALA A 635 36.35 -40.04 20.14
C ALA A 635 35.88 -41.50 20.01
N ALA A 636 34.57 -41.75 20.01
CA ALA A 636 34.01 -43.11 19.91
C ALA A 636 33.95 -43.64 18.47
N ALA A 637 33.91 -42.76 17.46
CA ALA A 637 33.74 -43.15 16.05
C ALA A 637 35.04 -43.62 15.37
N LEU A 638 36.21 -43.33 15.95
CA LEU A 638 37.53 -43.64 15.37
C LEU A 638 38.09 -45.03 15.76
N ALA A 639 37.29 -45.88 16.43
CA ALA A 639 37.76 -47.13 17.02
C ALA A 639 37.38 -48.42 16.25
N VAL A 640 36.58 -48.36 15.18
CA VAL A 640 35.97 -49.56 14.54
C VAL A 640 36.07 -49.56 13.01
N SER A 641 37.24 -49.22 12.45
CA SER A 641 37.50 -49.36 11.00
C SER A 641 38.98 -49.61 10.67
N VAL A 642 39.54 -50.71 11.18
CA VAL A 642 40.87 -51.24 10.81
C VAL A 642 40.77 -52.77 10.64
N TYR A 643 41.62 -53.34 9.78
CA TYR A 643 41.57 -54.68 9.17
C TYR A 643 40.55 -54.83 8.02
N ALA A 644 40.87 -55.48 6.88
CA ALA A 644 42.07 -56.28 6.54
C ALA A 644 42.66 -56.01 5.13
N LYS A 645 43.90 -56.48 4.94
CA LYS A 645 44.78 -56.51 3.73
C LYS A 645 45.10 -58.00 3.42
N ASP A 646 45.68 -58.49 2.31
CA ASP A 646 46.07 -57.96 0.99
C ASP A 646 46.46 -59.13 0.04
N THR A 647 45.98 -59.18 -1.22
CA THR A 647 46.66 -59.75 -2.43
C THR A 647 47.06 -61.27 -2.43
N LYS A 648 47.62 -61.95 -3.46
CA LYS A 648 48.16 -61.62 -4.83
C LYS A 648 48.17 -62.88 -5.75
N ALA A 649 48.46 -62.73 -7.06
CA ALA A 649 48.60 -63.81 -8.08
C ALA A 649 50.09 -64.11 -8.46
N PRO A 650 50.46 -65.13 -9.29
CA PRO A 650 50.35 -65.10 -10.77
C PRO A 650 50.14 -66.50 -11.47
N ALA A 651 50.53 -66.67 -12.76
CA ALA A 651 50.37 -67.86 -13.65
C ALA A 651 51.75 -68.48 -14.10
N ASP A 652 52.00 -69.27 -15.17
CA ASP A 652 51.29 -69.61 -16.45
C ASP A 652 51.97 -70.83 -17.20
N ALA A 653 51.60 -71.09 -18.48
CA ALA A 653 52.39 -71.68 -19.61
C ALA A 653 52.10 -73.10 -20.23
N GLU A 654 51.65 -73.09 -21.50
CA GLU A 654 52.12 -73.83 -22.73
C GLU A 654 52.12 -75.39 -22.89
N CYS A 655 52.71 -75.89 -24.00
CA CYS A 655 52.26 -77.07 -24.78
C CYS A 655 53.31 -78.17 -25.11
N ALA A 656 52.78 -79.39 -25.31
CA ALA A 656 53.21 -80.49 -26.23
C ALA A 656 54.65 -81.09 -26.22
N ALA A 657 54.71 -82.43 -26.01
CA ALA A 657 55.51 -83.51 -26.66
C ALA A 657 56.98 -83.27 -27.13
N PRO A 658 57.93 -84.26 -27.06
CA PRO A 658 57.67 -85.70 -27.33
C PRO A 658 58.53 -86.77 -26.59
N SER A 659 58.11 -88.04 -26.64
CA SER A 659 58.98 -89.23 -26.43
C SER A 659 58.51 -90.43 -27.28
N VAL A 660 58.46 -90.22 -28.60
CA VAL A 660 57.83 -91.10 -29.59
C VAL A 660 58.84 -91.99 -30.31
N VAL A 661 59.09 -93.20 -29.78
CA VAL A 661 59.66 -94.34 -30.54
C VAL A 661 59.05 -95.67 -30.07
N ALA A 662 59.40 -96.14 -28.87
CA ALA A 662 59.06 -97.49 -28.39
C ALA A 662 57.55 -97.80 -28.25
N ALA A 663 56.70 -96.77 -28.18
CA ALA A 663 55.25 -96.93 -28.07
C ALA A 663 54.54 -97.23 -29.40
N PHE A 664 55.20 -97.10 -30.55
CA PHE A 664 54.53 -97.10 -31.86
C PHE A 664 54.31 -98.49 -32.47
N GLU A 665 55.22 -99.44 -32.27
CA GLU A 665 55.08 -100.79 -32.85
C GLU A 665 53.91 -101.56 -32.22
N ALA A 666 53.74 -101.46 -30.89
CA ALA A 666 52.55 -101.95 -30.18
C ALA A 666 51.26 -101.20 -30.58
N LYS A 667 51.37 -99.94 -31.02
CA LYS A 667 50.24 -99.16 -31.54
C LYS A 667 49.78 -99.66 -32.90
N ILE A 668 50.67 -100.11 -33.78
CA ILE A 668 50.32 -100.57 -35.13
C ILE A 668 49.45 -101.84 -35.08
N GLY A 669 49.81 -102.83 -34.25
CA GLY A 669 49.00 -104.05 -34.09
C GLY A 669 47.62 -103.77 -33.51
N SER A 670 47.54 -102.93 -32.48
CA SER A 670 46.25 -102.52 -31.88
C SER A 670 45.42 -101.63 -32.82
N LEU A 671 46.04 -100.79 -33.66
CA LEU A 671 45.36 -100.02 -34.70
C LEU A 671 44.82 -100.88 -35.85
N GLN A 672 45.43 -102.04 -36.16
CA GLN A 672 44.90 -102.96 -37.16
C GLN A 672 43.64 -103.68 -36.68
N GLN A 673 43.60 -104.17 -35.43
CA GLN A 673 42.37 -104.68 -34.82
C GLN A 673 41.32 -103.58 -34.61
N ALA A 674 41.74 -102.37 -34.22
CA ALA A 674 40.83 -101.23 -34.14
C ALA A 674 40.23 -100.87 -35.50
N ASN A 675 40.98 -100.96 -36.61
CA ASN A 675 40.47 -100.65 -37.95
C ASN A 675 39.43 -101.66 -38.46
N THR A 676 39.55 -102.95 -38.15
CA THR A 676 38.51 -103.94 -38.51
C THR A 676 37.26 -103.78 -37.64
N ALA A 677 37.42 -103.49 -36.34
CA ALA A 677 36.30 -103.12 -35.47
C ALA A 677 35.62 -101.82 -35.93
N LEU A 678 36.40 -100.78 -36.25
CA LEU A 678 35.90 -99.50 -36.78
C LEU A 678 35.23 -99.66 -38.14
N LYS A 679 35.68 -100.55 -39.03
CA LYS A 679 34.95 -100.83 -40.27
C LYS A 679 33.55 -101.37 -40.00
N LEU A 680 33.44 -102.40 -39.16
CA LEU A 680 32.13 -102.98 -38.80
C LEU A 680 31.24 -101.97 -38.06
N GLN A 681 31.84 -101.13 -37.22
CA GLN A 681 31.16 -100.07 -36.48
C GLN A 681 30.76 -98.88 -37.36
N VAL A 682 31.52 -98.58 -38.42
CA VAL A 682 31.17 -97.58 -39.44
C VAL A 682 30.09 -98.12 -40.37
N GLU A 683 30.09 -99.41 -40.71
CA GLU A 683 29.03 -100.02 -41.52
C GLU A 683 27.69 -100.04 -40.76
N THR A 684 27.66 -100.39 -39.46
CA THR A 684 26.45 -100.25 -38.64
C THR A 684 26.06 -98.79 -38.39
N GLN A 685 27.01 -97.91 -38.06
CA GLN A 685 26.70 -96.47 -37.96
C GLN A 685 26.23 -95.85 -39.28
N THR A 686 26.62 -96.40 -40.45
CA THR A 686 26.12 -95.93 -41.75
C THR A 686 24.68 -96.39 -41.98
N ALA A 687 24.34 -97.63 -41.58
CA ALA A 687 22.95 -98.10 -41.60
C ALA A 687 22.06 -97.26 -40.65
N ASP A 688 22.48 -97.08 -39.40
CA ASP A 688 21.75 -96.28 -38.41
C ASP A 688 21.66 -94.80 -38.81
N LYS A 689 22.73 -94.22 -39.38
CA LYS A 689 22.71 -92.86 -39.94
C LYS A 689 21.75 -92.74 -41.13
N THR A 690 21.65 -93.77 -41.98
CA THR A 690 20.71 -93.74 -43.12
C THR A 690 19.26 -93.81 -42.62
N ARG A 691 19.00 -94.56 -41.55
CA ARG A 691 17.69 -94.60 -40.88
C ARG A 691 17.37 -93.28 -40.18
N LEU A 692 18.28 -92.76 -39.36
CA LEU A 692 18.15 -91.44 -38.72
C LEU A 692 17.97 -90.31 -39.74
N LEU A 693 18.61 -90.37 -40.92
CA LEU A 693 18.37 -89.40 -41.98
C LEU A 693 16.98 -89.50 -42.60
N ALA A 694 16.36 -90.68 -42.64
CA ALA A 694 14.97 -90.85 -43.06
C ALA A 694 13.99 -90.35 -41.99
N ASP A 695 14.20 -90.72 -40.73
CA ASP A 695 13.37 -90.28 -39.60
C ASP A 695 13.44 -88.74 -39.44
N VAL A 696 14.66 -88.15 -39.50
CA VAL A 696 14.89 -86.69 -39.48
C VAL A 696 14.33 -86.01 -40.73
N ALA A 697 14.34 -86.64 -41.91
CA ALA A 697 13.70 -86.07 -43.09
C ALA A 697 12.18 -85.97 -42.94
N GLN A 698 11.53 -87.01 -42.37
CA GLN A 698 10.10 -87.00 -42.09
C GLN A 698 9.71 -86.02 -40.98
N GLU A 699 10.57 -85.86 -39.96
CA GLU A 699 10.41 -84.84 -38.93
C GLU A 699 10.62 -83.43 -39.50
N HIS A 700 11.61 -83.23 -40.36
CA HIS A 700 11.81 -81.98 -41.11
C HIS A 700 10.62 -81.63 -42.01
N GLU A 701 10.06 -82.59 -42.75
CA GLU A 701 8.86 -82.36 -43.58
C GLU A 701 7.66 -81.93 -42.72
N THR A 702 7.49 -82.55 -41.54
CA THR A 702 6.48 -82.19 -40.56
C THR A 702 6.71 -80.79 -39.95
N ILE A 703 7.97 -80.41 -39.70
CA ILE A 703 8.35 -79.07 -39.21
C ILE A 703 8.17 -78.02 -40.31
N VAL A 704 8.53 -78.31 -41.56
CA VAL A 704 8.33 -77.43 -42.72
C VAL A 704 6.83 -77.17 -42.94
N LEU A 705 5.98 -78.19 -42.80
CA LEU A 705 4.52 -78.01 -42.85
C LEU A 705 3.99 -77.13 -41.71
N LYS A 706 4.52 -77.27 -40.48
CA LYS A 706 4.18 -76.35 -39.37
C LYS A 706 4.62 -74.92 -39.67
N LEU A 707 5.86 -74.72 -40.08
CA LEU A 707 6.41 -73.40 -40.43
C LEU A 707 5.67 -72.77 -41.61
N GLN A 708 5.23 -73.54 -42.61
CA GLN A 708 4.38 -73.03 -43.71
C GLN A 708 3.02 -72.55 -43.21
N ASN A 709 2.39 -73.27 -42.27
CA ASN A 709 1.15 -72.84 -41.64
C ASN A 709 1.33 -71.61 -40.73
N GLU A 710 2.43 -71.53 -39.99
CA GLU A 710 2.79 -70.36 -39.18
C GLU A 710 3.10 -69.13 -40.06
N ILE A 711 3.80 -69.31 -41.18
CA ILE A 711 4.02 -68.25 -42.19
C ILE A 711 2.70 -67.80 -42.82
N ALA A 712 1.76 -68.70 -43.08
CA ALA A 712 0.42 -68.34 -43.59
C ALA A 712 -0.41 -67.55 -42.55
N ALA A 713 -0.33 -67.93 -41.27
CA ALA A 713 -0.95 -67.18 -40.17
C ALA A 713 -0.31 -65.78 -40.03
N LEU A 714 1.02 -65.70 -39.94
CA LEU A 714 1.75 -64.44 -39.83
C LEU A 714 1.53 -63.53 -41.05
N SER A 715 1.40 -64.08 -42.27
CA SER A 715 1.03 -63.32 -43.47
C SER A 715 -0.38 -62.70 -43.36
N THR A 716 -1.31 -63.41 -42.71
CA THR A 716 -2.67 -62.91 -42.43
C THR A 716 -2.65 -61.82 -41.36
N ASP A 717 -1.84 -61.99 -40.30
CA ASP A 717 -1.67 -60.98 -39.24
C ASP A 717 -0.95 -59.73 -39.75
N VAL A 718 0.03 -59.87 -40.65
CA VAL A 718 0.68 -58.74 -41.34
C VAL A 718 -0.33 -57.97 -42.18
N ALA A 719 -1.19 -58.64 -42.96
CA ALA A 719 -2.24 -57.98 -43.74
C ALA A 719 -3.29 -57.26 -42.85
N ALA A 720 -3.53 -57.75 -41.63
CA ALA A 720 -4.35 -57.05 -40.64
C ALA A 720 -3.62 -55.81 -40.07
N LEU A 721 -2.34 -55.94 -39.73
CA LEU A 721 -1.51 -54.84 -39.22
C LEU A 721 -1.30 -53.73 -40.26
N GLU A 722 -1.12 -54.06 -41.54
CA GLU A 722 -1.04 -53.07 -42.63
C GLU A 722 -2.33 -52.24 -42.73
N LYS A 723 -3.49 -52.89 -42.60
CA LYS A 723 -4.80 -52.24 -42.59
C LYS A 723 -4.99 -51.33 -41.38
N ASP A 724 -4.52 -51.75 -40.21
CA ASP A 724 -4.58 -50.94 -38.99
C ASP A 724 -3.59 -49.76 -39.04
N VAL A 725 -2.38 -49.94 -39.59
CA VAL A 725 -1.41 -48.86 -39.86
C VAL A 725 -1.99 -47.83 -40.82
N GLU A 726 -2.64 -48.26 -41.90
CA GLU A 726 -3.32 -47.38 -42.85
C GLU A 726 -4.57 -46.70 -42.24
N SER A 727 -5.16 -47.26 -41.18
CA SER A 727 -6.18 -46.58 -40.37
C SER A 727 -5.57 -45.50 -39.47
N GLN A 728 -4.45 -45.81 -38.79
CA GLN A 728 -3.74 -44.86 -37.93
C GLN A 728 -3.15 -43.69 -38.73
N ARG A 729 -2.66 -43.96 -39.95
CA ARG A 729 -2.22 -42.94 -40.90
C ARG A 729 -3.33 -41.92 -41.19
N LYS A 730 -4.55 -42.39 -41.45
CA LYS A 730 -5.72 -41.51 -41.71
C LYS A 730 -6.14 -40.68 -40.49
N THR A 731 -5.98 -41.21 -39.27
CA THR A 731 -6.14 -40.40 -38.05
C THR A 731 -5.00 -39.41 -37.84
N GLY A 732 -3.76 -39.76 -38.21
CA GLY A 732 -2.59 -38.87 -38.23
C GLY A 732 -2.78 -37.69 -39.19
N ASP A 733 -3.16 -37.96 -40.44
CA ASP A 733 -3.46 -36.93 -41.46
C ASP A 733 -4.58 -35.97 -41.03
N LYS A 734 -5.55 -36.47 -40.23
CA LYS A 734 -6.60 -35.64 -39.63
C LYS A 734 -6.05 -34.78 -38.49
N ALA A 735 -5.28 -35.36 -37.58
CA ALA A 735 -4.65 -34.65 -36.47
C ALA A 735 -3.67 -33.56 -36.98
N GLU A 736 -2.92 -33.82 -38.06
CA GLU A 736 -2.03 -32.84 -38.67
C GLU A 736 -2.79 -31.65 -39.28
N LYS A 737 -3.97 -31.88 -39.86
CA LYS A 737 -4.86 -30.80 -40.35
C LYS A 737 -5.44 -29.99 -39.20
N GLU A 738 -5.85 -30.63 -38.12
CA GLU A 738 -6.34 -29.96 -36.91
C GLU A 738 -5.21 -29.16 -36.21
N LEU A 739 -3.99 -29.68 -36.18
CA LEU A 739 -2.79 -28.98 -35.67
C LEU A 739 -2.42 -27.77 -36.54
N LYS A 740 -2.47 -27.88 -37.88
CA LYS A 740 -2.28 -26.74 -38.80
C LYS A 740 -3.35 -25.67 -38.61
N ALA A 741 -4.61 -26.05 -38.37
CA ALA A 741 -5.69 -25.12 -38.06
C ALA A 741 -5.51 -24.45 -36.67
N ALA A 742 -4.97 -25.17 -35.67
CA ALA A 742 -4.61 -24.60 -34.37
C ALA A 742 -3.44 -23.60 -34.49
N LEU A 743 -2.37 -23.94 -35.23
CA LEU A 743 -1.27 -23.03 -35.53
C LEU A 743 -1.74 -21.75 -36.22
N ALA A 744 -2.66 -21.84 -37.18
CA ALA A 744 -3.23 -20.68 -37.86
C ALA A 744 -4.07 -19.76 -36.94
N LYS A 745 -4.68 -20.30 -35.87
CA LYS A 745 -5.30 -19.47 -34.81
C LYS A 745 -4.25 -18.83 -33.92
N LEU A 746 -3.23 -19.60 -33.53
CA LEU A 746 -2.21 -19.18 -32.56
C LEU A 746 -1.30 -18.08 -33.11
N THR A 747 -0.99 -18.09 -34.41
CA THR A 747 -0.33 -16.97 -35.10
C THR A 747 -1.24 -15.74 -35.21
N GLY A 748 -2.54 -15.93 -35.43
CA GLY A 748 -3.55 -14.86 -35.39
C GLY A 748 -3.70 -14.21 -34.01
N GLU A 749 -3.47 -14.96 -32.93
CA GLU A 749 -3.47 -14.45 -31.56
C GLU A 749 -2.14 -13.78 -31.18
N ALA A 750 -1.00 -14.31 -31.64
CA ALA A 750 0.29 -13.64 -31.53
C ALA A 750 0.29 -12.25 -32.21
N ALA A 751 -0.36 -12.11 -33.37
CA ALA A 751 -0.54 -10.81 -34.02
C ALA A 751 -1.38 -9.82 -33.19
N ARG A 752 -2.39 -10.30 -32.45
CA ARG A 752 -3.17 -9.46 -31.50
C ARG A 752 -2.37 -9.10 -30.25
N ALA A 753 -1.47 -9.99 -29.79
CA ALA A 753 -0.56 -9.70 -28.69
C ALA A 753 0.41 -8.57 -29.06
N ALA A 754 1.08 -8.67 -30.22
CA ALA A 754 1.96 -7.62 -30.73
C ALA A 754 1.24 -6.26 -30.92
N SER A 755 -0.03 -6.27 -31.33
CA SER A 755 -0.86 -5.04 -31.37
C SER A 755 -1.08 -4.45 -29.98
N ARG A 756 -1.32 -5.29 -28.95
CA ARG A 756 -1.50 -4.84 -27.57
C ARG A 756 -0.21 -4.32 -26.96
N ASP A 757 0.94 -4.92 -27.26
CA ASP A 757 2.24 -4.39 -26.84
C ASP A 757 2.52 -3.01 -27.45
N SER A 758 2.08 -2.78 -28.70
CA SER A 758 2.11 -1.46 -29.32
C SER A 758 1.17 -0.44 -28.67
N ASP A 759 0.12 -0.86 -27.97
CA ASP A 759 -0.79 0.04 -27.24
C ASP A 759 -0.32 0.27 -25.79
N ILE A 760 0.23 -0.76 -25.13
CA ILE A 760 0.91 -0.63 -23.83
C ILE A 760 2.05 0.38 -23.94
N THR A 761 2.91 0.27 -24.95
CA THR A 761 4.03 1.21 -25.17
C THR A 761 3.61 2.63 -25.62
N LYS A 762 2.32 2.87 -25.92
CA LYS A 762 1.74 4.22 -26.01
C LYS A 762 1.32 4.71 -24.63
N LEU A 763 0.56 3.90 -23.89
CA LEU A 763 0.08 4.22 -22.54
C LEU A 763 1.24 4.49 -21.56
N GLU A 764 2.36 3.77 -21.67
CA GLU A 764 3.59 4.05 -20.90
C GLU A 764 4.17 5.44 -21.19
N LYS A 765 4.13 5.91 -22.45
CA LYS A 765 4.61 7.24 -22.84
C LYS A 765 3.65 8.34 -22.39
N GLU A 766 2.35 8.07 -22.39
CA GLU A 766 1.33 8.98 -21.85
C GLU A 766 1.46 9.10 -20.33
N LEU A 767 1.61 7.97 -19.61
CA LEU A 767 1.86 7.95 -18.17
C LEU A 767 3.18 8.64 -17.77
N ALA A 768 4.25 8.46 -18.55
CA ALA A 768 5.51 9.16 -18.34
C ALA A 768 5.35 10.69 -18.51
N LYS A 769 4.53 11.12 -19.48
CA LYS A 769 4.20 12.53 -19.71
C LYS A 769 3.36 13.11 -18.57
N GLU A 770 2.31 12.41 -18.11
CA GLU A 770 1.49 12.83 -16.97
C GLU A 770 2.32 12.96 -15.68
N ARG A 771 3.24 12.02 -15.42
CA ARG A 771 4.18 12.07 -14.29
C ARG A 771 5.10 13.29 -14.36
N SER A 772 5.56 13.70 -15.55
CA SER A 772 6.36 14.92 -15.70
C SER A 772 5.56 16.19 -15.40
N THR A 773 4.29 16.29 -15.85
CA THR A 773 3.41 17.41 -15.50
C THR A 773 3.02 17.43 -14.02
N ALA A 774 2.84 16.28 -13.38
CA ALA A 774 2.58 16.21 -11.94
C ALA A 774 3.77 16.71 -11.12
N ALA A 775 5.01 16.36 -11.53
CA ALA A 775 6.23 16.84 -10.89
C ALA A 775 6.41 18.37 -11.05
N GLN A 776 6.07 18.94 -12.20
CA GLN A 776 6.07 20.40 -12.39
C GLN A 776 5.04 21.08 -11.48
N ASN A 777 3.81 20.57 -11.42
CA ASN A 777 2.74 21.14 -10.58
C ASN A 777 3.09 21.11 -9.08
N ASP A 778 3.76 20.06 -8.60
CA ASP A 778 4.25 19.96 -7.20
C ASP A 778 5.39 20.96 -6.91
N ALA A 779 6.30 21.20 -7.86
CA ALA A 779 7.30 22.26 -7.75
C ALA A 779 6.67 23.67 -7.69
N GLU A 780 5.68 23.95 -8.55
CA GLU A 780 4.95 25.23 -8.54
C GLU A 780 4.15 25.43 -7.24
N LEU A 781 3.51 24.36 -6.73
CA LEU A 781 2.80 24.39 -5.44
C LEU A 781 3.75 24.64 -4.26
N LYS A 782 4.93 24.02 -4.23
CA LYS A 782 5.96 24.26 -3.21
C LYS A 782 6.49 25.69 -3.26
N ALA A 783 6.69 26.27 -4.45
CA ALA A 783 7.07 27.66 -4.61
C ALA A 783 5.97 28.63 -4.12
N ALA A 784 4.69 28.32 -4.37
CA ALA A 784 3.57 29.10 -3.85
C ALA A 784 3.48 29.04 -2.32
N LEU A 785 3.62 27.85 -1.72
CA LEU A 785 3.61 27.68 -0.26
C LEU A 785 4.79 28.40 0.41
N ALA A 786 5.98 28.42 -0.22
CA ALA A 786 7.12 29.19 0.27
C ALA A 786 6.83 30.71 0.30
N LYS A 787 6.22 31.26 -0.77
CA LYS A 787 5.80 32.67 -0.82
C LYS A 787 4.77 33.00 0.27
N VAL A 788 3.78 32.12 0.50
CA VAL A 788 2.80 32.31 1.59
C VAL A 788 3.47 32.28 2.96
N ALA A 789 4.39 31.35 3.22
CA ALA A 789 5.13 31.28 4.48
C ALA A 789 5.99 32.54 4.73
N GLU A 790 6.53 33.16 3.68
CA GLU A 790 7.25 34.44 3.79
C GLU A 790 6.30 35.61 4.14
N GLN A 791 5.13 35.70 3.49
CA GLN A 791 4.14 36.72 3.81
C GLN A 791 3.64 36.60 5.26
N THR A 792 3.37 35.38 5.74
CA THR A 792 3.01 35.14 7.15
C THR A 792 4.12 35.59 8.12
N LYS A 793 5.40 35.37 7.78
CA LYS A 793 6.52 35.91 8.56
C LYS A 793 6.51 37.44 8.60
N ARG A 794 6.32 38.11 7.45
CA ARG A 794 6.24 39.58 7.34
C ARG A 794 5.10 40.15 8.18
N VAL A 795 3.91 39.54 8.14
CA VAL A 795 2.76 39.93 9.01
C VAL A 795 3.12 39.80 10.49
N SER A 796 3.68 38.66 10.92
CA SER A 796 4.05 38.47 12.33
C SER A 796 5.16 39.42 12.84
N ALA A 797 5.94 40.01 11.93
CA ALA A 797 6.92 41.04 12.26
C ALA A 797 6.26 42.43 12.43
N LEU A 798 5.28 42.76 11.58
CA LEU A 798 4.48 43.98 11.70
C LEU A 798 3.62 43.98 12.97
N GLU A 799 3.01 42.84 13.34
CA GLU A 799 2.26 42.69 14.60
C GLU A 799 3.14 42.95 15.84
N LYS A 800 4.38 42.44 15.85
CA LYS A 800 5.35 42.71 16.93
C LYS A 800 5.77 44.18 16.98
N SER A 801 5.90 44.84 15.81
CA SER A 801 6.18 46.27 15.74
C SER A 801 5.02 47.10 16.28
N HIS A 802 3.77 46.75 15.92
CA HIS A 802 2.56 47.38 16.46
C HIS A 802 2.52 47.28 18.00
N GLN A 803 2.71 46.08 18.56
CA GLN A 803 2.74 45.88 20.02
C GLN A 803 3.88 46.67 20.71
N SER A 804 4.98 46.95 20.02
CA SER A 804 6.07 47.78 20.53
C SER A 804 5.67 49.26 20.58
N VAL A 805 5.07 49.78 19.50
CA VAL A 805 4.55 51.16 19.42
C VAL A 805 3.41 51.36 20.43
N GLU A 806 2.51 50.40 20.56
CA GLU A 806 1.38 50.43 21.50
C GLU A 806 1.86 50.47 22.96
N LYS A 807 2.89 49.70 23.32
CA LYS A 807 3.55 49.79 24.64
C LYS A 807 4.23 51.14 24.87
N LYS A 808 4.91 51.71 23.87
CA LYS A 808 5.47 53.08 23.98
C LYS A 808 4.36 54.12 24.22
N HIS A 809 3.24 53.99 23.51
CA HIS A 809 2.09 54.89 23.64
C HIS A 809 1.44 54.79 25.02
N GLN A 810 1.30 53.57 25.58
CA GLN A 810 0.83 53.37 26.95
C GLN A 810 1.80 53.92 28.01
N GLY A 811 3.11 53.82 27.78
CA GLY A 811 4.13 54.45 28.63
C GLY A 811 4.01 55.98 28.64
N LEU A 812 3.97 56.60 27.46
CA LEU A 812 3.81 58.06 27.32
C LEU A 812 2.49 58.57 27.92
N LEU A 813 1.38 57.84 27.77
CA LEU A 813 0.10 58.17 28.41
C LEU A 813 0.20 58.16 29.95
N LYS A 814 1.00 57.23 30.51
CA LYS A 814 1.22 57.18 31.96
C LYS A 814 2.08 58.36 32.43
N GLU A 815 3.19 58.64 31.77
CA GLU A 815 4.06 59.80 32.06
C GLU A 815 3.29 61.12 31.98
N LEU A 816 2.43 61.28 30.96
CA LEU A 816 1.55 62.45 30.79
C LEU A 816 0.50 62.59 31.91
N SER A 817 0.14 61.49 32.58
CA SER A 817 -0.82 61.51 33.70
C SER A 817 -0.18 61.82 35.06
N GLU A 818 1.14 61.64 35.19
CA GLU A 818 1.89 61.83 36.44
C GLU A 818 2.62 63.19 36.50
N ALA A 819 2.85 63.84 35.35
CA ALA A 819 3.56 65.12 35.26
C ALA A 819 2.71 66.35 35.64
N LYS A 820 3.21 67.16 36.59
CA LYS A 820 2.72 68.51 36.90
C LYS A 820 3.78 69.57 36.55
N THR A 821 3.33 70.66 35.94
CA THR A 821 4.13 71.69 35.24
C THR A 821 4.75 71.20 33.92
N VAL A 822 4.76 72.08 32.91
CA VAL A 822 5.01 71.73 31.51
C VAL A 822 5.80 72.87 30.87
N GLU A 823 7.07 72.61 30.48
CA GLU A 823 7.79 73.53 29.59
C GLU A 823 8.89 72.85 28.73
N LEU A 824 8.80 71.53 28.56
CA LEU A 824 9.58 70.63 27.67
C LEU A 824 8.66 69.41 27.47
N THR A 825 8.40 68.83 26.29
CA THR A 825 9.05 68.92 24.98
C THR A 825 8.07 68.84 23.77
N LEU A 826 7.07 69.74 23.64
CA LEU A 826 6.17 69.72 22.46
C LEU A 826 6.95 69.72 21.12
N ALA A 827 8.12 70.37 21.08
CA ALA A 827 9.03 70.34 19.94
C ALA A 827 9.66 68.96 19.64
N SER A 828 10.04 68.17 20.65
CA SER A 828 10.59 66.81 20.41
C SER A 828 9.48 65.82 20.06
N LEU A 829 8.28 66.00 20.62
CA LEU A 829 7.10 65.22 20.23
C LEU A 829 6.77 65.48 18.74
N LEU A 830 6.74 66.75 18.32
CA LEU A 830 6.52 67.12 16.92
C LEU A 830 7.66 66.66 16.00
N SER A 831 8.92 66.65 16.45
CA SER A 831 10.02 66.05 15.66
C SER A 831 9.80 64.55 15.47
N SER A 832 9.55 63.79 16.54
CA SER A 832 9.29 62.34 16.46
C SER A 832 8.16 62.04 15.48
N TYR A 833 7.03 62.75 15.57
CA TYR A 833 5.92 62.56 14.63
C TYR A 833 6.25 62.97 13.19
N TYR A 834 7.20 63.89 12.98
CA TYR A 834 7.64 64.28 11.64
C TYR A 834 8.61 63.26 11.03
N ASP A 835 9.53 62.73 11.84
CA ASP A 835 10.50 61.71 11.46
C ASP A 835 9.80 60.36 11.20
N ASP A 836 8.87 59.94 12.07
CA ASP A 836 8.01 58.76 11.86
C ASP A 836 7.13 58.90 10.61
N ALA A 837 6.61 60.10 10.33
CA ALA A 837 5.85 60.38 9.11
C ALA A 837 6.71 60.35 7.85
N LEU A 838 7.99 60.73 7.94
CA LEU A 838 8.93 60.65 6.82
C LEU A 838 9.18 59.18 6.44
N VAL A 839 9.49 58.33 7.41
CA VAL A 839 9.72 56.88 7.23
C VAL A 839 8.46 56.19 6.67
N LEU A 840 7.27 56.53 7.17
CA LEU A 840 6.01 56.02 6.61
C LEU A 840 5.77 56.48 5.17
N THR A 841 6.23 57.68 4.80
CA THR A 841 6.12 58.19 3.44
C THR A 841 7.08 57.47 2.48
N GLU A 842 8.32 57.21 2.92
CA GLU A 842 9.29 56.43 2.13
C GLU A 842 8.81 54.99 1.91
N GLN A 843 8.32 54.31 2.94
CA GLN A 843 7.71 52.98 2.84
C GLN A 843 6.47 52.97 1.92
N ALA A 844 5.65 54.02 1.96
CA ALA A 844 4.51 54.15 1.05
C ALA A 844 4.93 54.36 -0.42
N VAL A 845 6.07 55.04 -0.66
CA VAL A 845 6.65 55.19 -2.00
C VAL A 845 7.23 53.86 -2.50
N GLU A 846 7.99 53.12 -1.69
CA GLU A 846 8.50 51.79 -2.08
C GLU A 846 7.36 50.80 -2.37
N PHE A 847 6.32 50.79 -1.53
CA PHE A 847 5.13 49.95 -1.75
C PHE A 847 4.37 50.34 -3.03
N ALA A 848 4.22 51.64 -3.30
CA ALA A 848 3.61 52.12 -4.54
C ALA A 848 4.46 51.76 -5.77
N GLN A 849 5.78 51.82 -5.67
CA GLN A 849 6.71 51.41 -6.71
C GLN A 849 6.57 49.91 -7.02
N GLN A 850 6.67 49.03 -6.00
CA GLN A 850 6.47 47.59 -6.17
C GLN A 850 5.10 47.25 -6.77
N LYS A 851 4.02 47.93 -6.36
CA LYS A 851 2.70 47.71 -6.93
C LYS A 851 2.55 48.24 -8.35
N LEU A 852 3.31 49.25 -8.76
CA LEU A 852 3.35 49.70 -10.15
C LEU A 852 4.07 48.69 -11.05
N ASP A 853 5.15 48.09 -10.54
CA ASP A 853 5.95 47.11 -11.27
C ASP A 853 5.20 45.76 -11.41
N GLU A 854 4.56 45.25 -10.34
CA GLU A 854 3.65 44.09 -10.40
C GLU A 854 2.48 44.28 -11.41
N GLN A 855 1.95 45.51 -11.52
CA GLN A 855 0.90 45.85 -12.50
C GLN A 855 1.41 45.87 -13.94
N SER A 856 2.73 46.00 -14.14
CA SER A 856 3.35 45.91 -15.48
C SER A 856 3.56 44.45 -15.91
N GLU A 857 4.13 43.60 -15.05
CA GLU A 857 4.31 42.16 -15.33
C GLU A 857 2.98 41.45 -15.60
N THR A 858 1.93 41.78 -14.82
CA THR A 858 0.62 41.15 -15.00
C THR A 858 -0.06 41.51 -16.33
N LEU A 859 0.24 42.67 -16.92
CA LEU A 859 -0.26 43.03 -18.25
C LEU A 859 0.40 42.14 -19.33
N GLU A 860 1.71 41.92 -19.23
CA GLU A 860 2.48 41.08 -20.15
C GLU A 860 2.10 39.60 -20.01
N GLN A 861 1.92 39.10 -18.78
CA GLN A 861 1.41 37.74 -18.51
C GLN A 861 0.01 37.55 -19.10
N VAL A 862 -0.90 38.53 -18.99
CA VAL A 862 -2.23 38.46 -19.62
C VAL A 862 -2.14 38.41 -21.14
N GLN A 863 -1.21 39.15 -21.76
CA GLN A 863 -0.98 39.11 -23.21
C GLN A 863 -0.41 37.75 -23.68
N ILE A 864 0.47 37.13 -22.89
CA ILE A 864 0.97 35.76 -23.12
C ILE A 864 -0.18 34.74 -22.99
N GLN A 865 -0.97 34.81 -21.91
CA GLN A 865 -2.13 33.93 -21.67
C GLN A 865 -3.15 34.00 -22.81
N LEU A 866 -3.51 35.21 -23.27
CA LEU A 866 -4.41 35.40 -24.42
C LEU A 866 -3.86 34.78 -25.71
N THR A 867 -2.54 34.87 -25.92
CA THR A 867 -1.87 34.29 -27.09
C THR A 867 -1.85 32.75 -27.02
N GLN A 868 -1.60 32.18 -25.84
CA GLN A 868 -1.66 30.73 -25.61
C GLN A 868 -3.09 30.18 -25.74
N ALA A 869 -4.09 30.86 -25.17
CA ALA A 869 -5.50 30.49 -25.28
C ALA A 869 -5.99 30.52 -26.75
N LYS A 870 -5.60 31.55 -27.51
CA LYS A 870 -5.89 31.63 -28.96
C LYS A 870 -5.30 30.45 -29.72
N LYS A 871 -4.05 30.05 -29.41
CA LYS A 871 -3.39 28.90 -30.03
C LYS A 871 -4.10 27.59 -29.67
N ALA A 872 -4.35 27.33 -28.38
CA ALA A 872 -5.03 26.13 -27.91
C ALA A 872 -6.45 25.98 -28.51
N ALA A 873 -7.19 27.08 -28.68
CA ALA A 873 -8.49 27.07 -29.34
C ALA A 873 -8.39 26.71 -30.83
N CYS A 874 -7.38 27.22 -31.55
CA CYS A 874 -7.12 26.85 -32.95
C CYS A 874 -6.73 25.36 -33.07
N ASP A 875 -5.78 24.90 -32.27
CA ASP A 875 -5.26 23.53 -32.30
C ASP A 875 -6.36 22.51 -31.93
N SER A 876 -7.22 22.83 -30.95
CA SER A 876 -8.38 22.01 -30.58
C SER A 876 -9.44 21.96 -31.68
N THR A 877 -9.78 23.10 -32.27
CA THR A 877 -10.77 23.16 -33.37
C THR A 877 -10.24 22.45 -34.62
N SER A 878 -8.94 22.55 -34.90
CA SER A 878 -8.28 21.86 -36.02
C SER A 878 -8.31 20.33 -35.86
N ARG A 879 -8.00 19.80 -34.67
CA ARG A 879 -8.14 18.35 -34.40
C ARG A 879 -9.58 17.88 -34.54
N PHE A 880 -10.53 18.56 -33.86
CA PHE A 880 -11.93 18.16 -33.92
C PHE A 880 -12.46 18.13 -35.37
N TYR A 881 -12.04 19.10 -36.20
CA TYR A 881 -12.33 19.12 -37.63
C TYR A 881 -11.72 17.93 -38.38
N GLN A 882 -10.41 17.70 -38.24
CA GLN A 882 -9.68 16.61 -38.91
C GLN A 882 -10.19 15.22 -38.51
N GLU A 883 -10.54 15.02 -37.24
CA GLU A 883 -10.93 13.72 -36.67
C GLU A 883 -12.41 13.36 -36.91
N ASN A 884 -13.30 14.34 -37.13
CA ASN A 884 -14.75 14.11 -37.11
C ASN A 884 -15.53 14.67 -38.31
N LEU A 885 -14.95 15.58 -39.12
CA LEU A 885 -15.72 16.39 -40.08
C LEU A 885 -15.07 16.58 -41.46
N ALA A 886 -13.75 16.40 -41.58
CA ALA A 886 -12.95 16.63 -42.79
C ALA A 886 -13.57 16.01 -44.06
N GLU A 887 -13.75 14.69 -44.13
CA GLU A 887 -14.24 13.99 -45.32
C GLU A 887 -15.60 14.49 -45.84
N THR A 888 -16.46 15.01 -44.96
CA THR A 888 -17.80 15.52 -45.32
C THR A 888 -17.79 17.00 -45.69
N LEU A 889 -16.87 17.78 -45.12
CA LEU A 889 -16.91 19.25 -45.17
C LEU A 889 -15.74 19.89 -45.90
N ASP A 890 -14.61 19.22 -46.14
CA ASP A 890 -13.49 19.77 -46.93
C ASP A 890 -13.91 20.24 -48.33
N PRO A 891 -14.73 19.50 -49.12
CA PRO A 891 -15.21 19.99 -50.41
C PRO A 891 -16.01 21.29 -50.30
N ILE A 892 -16.78 21.44 -49.22
CA ILE A 892 -17.61 22.62 -48.96
C ILE A 892 -16.74 23.77 -48.44
N PHE A 893 -15.76 23.49 -47.57
CA PHE A 893 -14.84 24.50 -47.04
C PHE A 893 -13.84 25.02 -48.09
N VAL A 894 -13.51 24.25 -49.13
CA VAL A 894 -12.72 24.76 -50.26
C VAL A 894 -13.47 25.89 -50.99
N ASP A 895 -14.75 25.72 -51.31
CA ASP A 895 -15.54 26.77 -51.98
C ASP A 895 -15.97 27.90 -51.03
N VAL A 896 -16.22 27.60 -49.75
CA VAL A 896 -16.44 28.63 -48.73
C VAL A 896 -15.17 29.46 -48.51
N ARG A 897 -13.97 28.86 -48.43
CA ARG A 897 -12.69 29.60 -48.33
C ARG A 897 -12.44 30.51 -49.53
N LYS A 898 -12.62 30.01 -50.76
CA LYS A 898 -12.57 30.85 -51.99
C LYS A 898 -13.49 32.09 -51.90
N THR A 899 -14.57 32.02 -51.13
CA THR A 899 -15.55 33.10 -50.98
C THR A 899 -15.30 33.99 -49.76
N VAL A 900 -14.83 33.42 -48.65
CA VAL A 900 -14.70 34.08 -47.34
C VAL A 900 -13.29 34.60 -47.08
N ASP A 901 -12.24 33.87 -47.48
CA ASP A 901 -10.86 34.27 -47.21
C ASP A 901 -10.50 35.61 -47.92
N PRO A 902 -10.98 35.93 -49.14
CA PRO A 902 -10.81 37.27 -49.72
C PRO A 902 -11.51 38.36 -48.91
N ILE A 903 -12.71 38.10 -48.39
CA ILE A 903 -13.46 39.07 -47.58
C ILE A 903 -12.78 39.30 -46.24
N LEU A 904 -12.27 38.24 -45.60
CA LEU A 904 -11.54 38.34 -44.34
C LEU A 904 -10.18 39.03 -44.53
N ALA A 905 -9.51 38.76 -45.65
CA ALA A 905 -8.29 39.45 -46.06
C ALA A 905 -8.54 40.94 -46.34
N ASP A 906 -9.60 41.31 -47.04
CA ASP A 906 -9.96 42.72 -47.27
C ASP A 906 -10.36 43.44 -45.98
N VAL A 907 -11.06 42.78 -45.05
CA VAL A 907 -11.35 43.32 -43.72
C VAL A 907 -10.06 43.52 -42.91
N HIS A 908 -9.15 42.55 -42.89
CA HIS A 908 -7.84 42.71 -42.25
C HIS A 908 -7.00 43.82 -42.91
N LYS A 909 -7.01 43.90 -44.24
CA LYS A 909 -6.31 44.91 -45.04
C LYS A 909 -6.91 46.32 -44.90
N ALA A 910 -8.18 46.43 -44.50
CA ALA A 910 -8.80 47.70 -44.13
C ALA A 910 -8.54 48.07 -42.66
N VAL A 911 -8.46 47.09 -41.75
CA VAL A 911 -8.37 47.34 -40.29
C VAL A 911 -6.93 47.42 -39.77
N ASN A 912 -6.02 46.54 -40.18
CA ASN A 912 -4.62 46.56 -39.73
C ASN A 912 -3.93 47.91 -39.99
N PRO A 913 -4.03 48.56 -41.16
CA PRO A 913 -3.41 49.87 -41.39
C PRO A 913 -3.95 50.99 -40.49
N HIS A 914 -5.11 50.81 -39.86
CA HIS A 914 -5.59 51.70 -38.81
C HIS A 914 -5.07 51.28 -37.43
N VAL A 915 -5.11 49.99 -37.08
CA VAL A 915 -4.60 49.49 -35.79
C VAL A 915 -3.10 49.72 -35.65
N GLU A 916 -2.29 49.33 -36.62
CA GLU A 916 -0.82 49.52 -36.66
C GLU A 916 -0.42 51.00 -36.72
N LYS A 917 -1.29 51.88 -37.22
CA LYS A 917 -1.06 53.34 -37.23
C LYS A 917 -1.43 53.99 -35.89
N PHE A 918 -2.53 53.59 -35.26
CA PHE A 918 -3.01 54.22 -34.03
C PHE A 918 -2.44 53.60 -32.75
N LEU A 919 -2.09 52.31 -32.73
CA LEU A 919 -1.51 51.64 -31.56
C LEU A 919 -0.19 52.30 -31.08
N PRO A 920 0.84 52.52 -31.92
CA PRO A 920 2.05 53.21 -31.49
C PRO A 920 1.81 54.69 -31.19
N ILE A 921 0.80 55.35 -31.78
CA ILE A 921 0.41 56.71 -31.41
C ILE A 921 -0.18 56.71 -29.99
N VAL A 922 -1.09 55.80 -29.67
CA VAL A 922 -1.69 55.69 -28.33
C VAL A 922 -0.65 55.30 -27.28
N GLN A 923 0.29 54.40 -27.60
CA GLN A 923 1.40 54.06 -26.71
C GLN A 923 2.35 55.24 -26.49
N ASN A 924 2.72 55.97 -27.54
CA ASN A 924 3.62 57.12 -27.45
C ASN A 924 2.97 58.33 -26.76
N GLU A 925 1.68 58.59 -26.99
CA GLU A 925 0.93 59.59 -26.22
C GLU A 925 0.73 59.16 -24.76
N ALA A 926 0.61 57.87 -24.45
CA ALA A 926 0.58 57.38 -23.07
C ALA A 926 1.94 57.54 -22.36
N THR A 927 3.07 57.28 -23.04
CA THR A 927 4.41 57.54 -22.47
C THR A 927 4.67 59.03 -22.33
N LYS A 928 4.33 59.86 -23.32
CA LYS A 928 4.41 61.33 -23.20
C LYS A 928 3.53 61.86 -22.09
N ALA A 929 2.30 61.36 -21.92
CA ALA A 929 1.43 61.78 -20.82
C ALA A 929 2.03 61.41 -19.46
N LYS A 930 2.68 60.25 -19.34
CA LYS A 930 3.43 59.84 -18.14
C LYS A 930 4.64 60.77 -17.89
N GLU A 931 5.45 61.04 -18.91
CA GLU A 931 6.61 61.93 -18.81
C GLU A 931 6.21 63.38 -18.50
N GLN A 932 5.18 63.91 -19.16
CA GLN A 932 4.63 65.24 -18.89
C GLN A 932 4.01 65.31 -17.49
N ALA A 933 3.31 64.28 -17.01
CA ALA A 933 2.81 64.26 -15.63
C ALA A 933 3.96 64.31 -14.60
N VAL A 934 5.07 63.62 -14.87
CA VAL A 934 6.29 63.69 -14.04
C VAL A 934 6.96 65.07 -14.14
N GLN A 935 7.15 65.63 -15.34
CA GLN A 935 7.74 66.96 -15.52
C GLN A 935 6.87 68.07 -14.91
N TYR A 936 5.55 68.05 -15.09
CA TYR A 936 4.64 69.05 -14.52
C TYR A 936 4.55 68.93 -12.99
N SER A 937 4.61 67.72 -12.41
CA SER A 937 4.66 67.58 -10.95
C SER A 937 6.01 68.01 -10.36
N GLN A 938 7.13 67.74 -11.05
CA GLN A 938 8.46 68.23 -10.66
C GLN A 938 8.59 69.75 -10.77
N GLU A 939 8.13 70.38 -11.86
CA GLU A 939 8.14 71.85 -12.02
C GLU A 939 7.11 72.52 -11.10
N ALA A 940 5.95 71.91 -10.82
CA ALA A 940 5.03 72.40 -9.79
C ALA A 940 5.68 72.37 -8.40
N LEU A 941 6.38 71.28 -8.04
CA LEU A 941 7.14 71.18 -6.79
C LEU A 941 8.28 72.21 -6.73
N ARG A 942 8.96 72.45 -7.86
CA ARG A 942 10.02 73.46 -7.99
C ARG A 942 9.48 74.88 -7.80
N ARG A 943 8.34 75.21 -8.41
CA ARG A 943 7.65 76.50 -8.23
C ARG A 943 7.10 76.67 -6.82
N ALA A 944 6.55 75.63 -6.21
CA ALA A 944 6.11 75.68 -4.81
C ALA A 944 7.28 75.95 -3.85
N LYS A 945 8.45 75.32 -4.09
CA LYS A 945 9.67 75.58 -3.32
C LYS A 945 10.20 77.01 -3.52
N LEU A 946 10.18 77.54 -4.75
CA LEU A 946 10.57 78.93 -5.03
C LEU A 946 9.62 79.94 -4.39
N ALA A 947 8.29 79.78 -4.59
CA ALA A 947 7.28 80.66 -4.00
C ALA A 947 7.31 80.63 -2.46
N ARG A 948 7.64 79.49 -1.84
CA ARG A 948 7.88 79.40 -0.39
C ARG A 948 9.06 80.28 0.04
N ILE A 949 10.18 80.24 -0.68
CA ILE A 949 11.37 81.05 -0.35
C ILE A 949 11.07 82.55 -0.55
N GLU A 950 10.44 82.91 -1.66
CA GLU A 950 10.06 84.29 -2.00
C GLU A 950 9.04 84.88 -1.01
N ALA A 951 8.08 84.08 -0.54
CA ALA A 951 7.13 84.52 0.49
C ALA A 951 7.75 84.60 1.89
N ILE A 952 8.75 83.75 2.21
CA ILE A 952 9.51 83.85 3.47
C ILE A 952 10.33 85.15 3.48
N THR A 953 11.10 85.44 2.42
CA THR A 953 11.93 86.66 2.37
C THR A 953 11.13 87.96 2.30
N LEU A 954 9.87 87.92 1.84
CA LEU A 954 8.92 89.04 1.95
C LEU A 954 8.37 89.24 3.38
N LEU A 955 8.17 88.16 4.15
CA LEU A 955 7.74 88.26 5.55
C LEU A 955 8.90 88.62 6.50
N GLU A 956 10.13 88.22 6.17
CA GLU A 956 11.35 88.60 6.91
C GLU A 956 11.66 90.10 6.85
N GLN A 957 11.11 90.82 5.86
CA GLN A 957 11.18 92.29 5.79
C GLN A 957 10.24 93.01 6.80
N ASN A 958 9.35 92.27 7.50
CA ASN A 958 8.53 92.83 8.57
C ASN A 958 9.11 92.49 9.94
N GLU A 959 9.66 93.51 10.62
CA GLU A 959 10.41 93.39 11.89
C GLU A 959 9.64 92.66 13.01
N HIS A 960 8.31 92.79 13.05
CA HIS A 960 7.45 92.09 14.03
C HIS A 960 7.12 90.63 13.67
N VAL A 961 7.37 90.18 12.44
CA VAL A 961 6.93 88.86 11.93
C VAL A 961 8.11 87.96 11.55
N ALA A 962 9.27 88.53 11.22
CA ALA A 962 10.46 87.81 10.74
C ALA A 962 10.81 86.55 11.56
N GLY A 963 10.86 86.63 12.88
CA GLY A 963 11.17 85.49 13.77
C GLY A 963 10.17 84.31 13.73
N HIS A 964 9.02 84.48 13.07
CA HIS A 964 7.99 83.45 12.89
C HIS A 964 7.62 83.18 11.42
N ALA A 965 8.17 83.94 10.46
CA ALA A 965 7.81 83.92 9.04
C ALA A 965 7.78 82.51 8.44
N GLN A 966 8.86 81.74 8.62
CA GLN A 966 8.96 80.36 8.12
C GLN A 966 7.88 79.44 8.72
N LYS A 967 7.64 79.51 10.04
CA LYS A 967 6.66 78.66 10.74
C LYS A 967 5.22 78.96 10.30
N VAL A 968 4.90 80.22 10.05
CA VAL A 968 3.58 80.65 9.55
C VAL A 968 3.34 80.14 8.13
N ILE A 969 4.33 80.27 7.23
CA ILE A 969 4.21 79.79 5.84
C ILE A 969 4.12 78.26 5.79
N ASP A 970 4.93 77.54 6.56
CA ASP A 970 4.88 76.08 6.59
C ASP A 970 3.52 75.57 7.12
N GLY A 971 2.96 76.21 8.16
CA GLY A 971 1.61 75.91 8.64
C GLY A 971 0.51 76.15 7.59
N VAL A 972 0.57 77.26 6.86
CA VAL A 972 -0.39 77.57 5.78
C VAL A 972 -0.26 76.59 4.61
N LEU A 973 0.96 76.20 4.22
CA LEU A 973 1.20 75.22 3.16
C LEU A 973 0.64 73.83 3.52
N VAL A 974 0.80 73.37 4.76
CA VAL A 974 0.22 72.09 5.23
C VAL A 974 -1.31 72.13 5.17
N VAL A 975 -1.95 73.22 5.60
CA VAL A 975 -3.41 73.39 5.53
C VAL A 975 -3.92 73.40 4.08
N LEU A 976 -3.17 73.95 3.14
CA LEU A 976 -3.50 73.95 1.71
C LEU A 976 -3.19 72.62 0.99
N ALA A 977 -2.29 71.80 1.52
CA ALA A 977 -1.96 70.48 0.96
C ALA A 977 -3.07 69.45 1.16
N VAL A 978 -3.78 69.47 2.30
CA VAL A 978 -4.83 68.48 2.62
C VAL A 978 -5.98 68.48 1.59
N PRO A 979 -6.56 69.64 1.17
CA PRO A 979 -7.53 69.67 0.07
C PRO A 979 -6.99 69.12 -1.27
N LEU A 980 -5.71 69.34 -1.58
CA LEU A 980 -5.07 68.84 -2.80
C LEU A 980 -4.92 67.31 -2.80
N VAL A 981 -4.49 66.71 -1.69
CA VAL A 981 -4.41 65.25 -1.54
C VAL A 981 -5.81 64.61 -1.61
N LEU A 982 -6.82 65.23 -0.98
CA LEU A 982 -8.22 64.79 -1.07
C LEU A 982 -8.83 64.96 -2.47
N PHE A 983 -8.33 65.91 -3.27
CA PHE A 983 -8.71 66.04 -4.68
C PHE A 983 -8.05 64.95 -5.55
N GLN A 984 -6.74 64.73 -5.40
CA GLN A 984 -5.99 63.75 -6.19
C GLN A 984 -6.47 62.31 -5.93
N THR A 985 -6.72 61.94 -4.66
CA THR A 985 -7.30 60.63 -4.31
C THR A 985 -8.71 60.44 -4.89
N ARG A 986 -9.55 61.47 -4.87
CA ARG A 986 -10.86 61.45 -5.55
C ARG A 986 -10.75 61.37 -7.08
N LEU A 987 -9.74 61.98 -7.68
CA LEU A 987 -9.48 61.90 -9.13
C LEU A 987 -9.03 60.48 -9.52
N ALA A 988 -8.09 59.89 -8.77
CA ALA A 988 -7.63 58.51 -8.96
C ALA A 988 -8.79 57.50 -8.81
N LEU A 989 -9.62 57.64 -7.77
CA LEU A 989 -10.82 56.80 -7.59
C LEU A 989 -11.83 56.95 -8.73
N ARG A 990 -11.99 58.17 -9.30
CA ARG A 990 -12.84 58.39 -10.48
C ARG A 990 -12.26 57.78 -11.76
N LEU A 991 -10.95 57.82 -11.95
CA LEU A 991 -10.27 57.19 -13.09
C LEU A 991 -10.33 55.66 -13.00
N ALA A 992 -10.12 55.08 -11.82
CA ALA A 992 -10.30 53.66 -11.57
C ALA A 992 -11.76 53.22 -11.81
N TRP A 993 -12.74 54.00 -11.33
CA TRP A 993 -14.16 53.74 -11.60
C TRP A 993 -14.52 53.89 -13.08
N TRP A 994 -13.91 54.83 -13.80
CA TRP A 994 -14.10 55.00 -15.24
C TRP A 994 -13.50 53.85 -16.05
N LEU A 995 -12.30 53.38 -15.69
CA LEU A 995 -11.70 52.17 -16.27
C LEU A 995 -12.54 50.92 -15.98
N PHE A 996 -13.05 50.77 -14.76
CA PHE A 996 -13.91 49.65 -14.37
C PHE A 996 -15.26 49.68 -15.13
N THR A 997 -15.90 50.85 -15.23
CA THR A 997 -17.18 50.98 -15.94
C THR A 997 -17.03 50.89 -17.47
N THR A 998 -15.93 51.36 -18.06
CA THR A 998 -15.67 51.20 -19.51
C THR A 998 -15.32 49.76 -19.87
N THR A 999 -14.50 49.06 -19.09
CA THR A 999 -14.25 47.62 -19.29
C THR A 999 -15.51 46.79 -19.09
N LEU A 1000 -16.34 47.10 -18.09
CA LEU A 1000 -17.65 46.46 -17.90
C LEU A 1000 -18.62 46.76 -19.07
N CYS A 1001 -18.61 47.99 -19.63
CA CYS A 1001 -19.39 48.32 -20.82
C CYS A 1001 -18.91 47.56 -22.07
N LEU A 1002 -17.60 47.37 -22.26
CA LEU A 1002 -17.07 46.58 -23.37
C LEU A 1002 -17.47 45.10 -23.25
N LEU A 1003 -17.34 44.53 -22.05
CA LEU A 1003 -17.75 43.14 -21.76
C LEU A 1003 -19.26 42.91 -21.93
N THR A 1004 -20.10 43.85 -21.49
CA THR A 1004 -21.56 43.73 -21.61
C THR A 1004 -22.08 44.05 -23.02
N CYS A 1005 -21.47 45.00 -23.74
CA CYS A 1005 -21.83 45.30 -25.12
C CYS A 1005 -21.48 44.14 -26.07
N GLY A 1006 -20.41 43.39 -25.78
CA GLY A 1006 -20.07 42.15 -26.49
C GLY A 1006 -21.16 41.06 -26.38
N LEU A 1007 -21.93 41.05 -25.28
CA LEU A 1007 -23.01 40.08 -25.06
C LEU A 1007 -24.37 40.53 -25.62
N CYS A 1008 -24.56 41.81 -25.93
CA CYS A 1008 -25.84 42.33 -26.46
C CYS A 1008 -25.97 42.25 -28.00
N CYS A 1009 -24.88 42.09 -28.74
CA CYS A 1009 -24.90 41.99 -30.22
C CYS A 1009 -24.95 40.54 -30.74
N GLY A 1010 -25.41 39.59 -29.92
CA GLY A 1010 -25.27 38.15 -30.16
C GLY A 1010 -26.42 37.39 -30.83
N THR A 1011 -27.63 37.96 -31.01
CA THR A 1011 -28.69 37.32 -31.83
C THR A 1011 -29.84 38.25 -32.22
N ARG A 1012 -29.86 38.72 -33.48
CA ARG A 1012 -31.13 38.99 -34.20
C ARG A 1012 -30.93 38.91 -35.72
N LYS A 1013 -31.33 37.77 -36.31
CA LYS A 1013 -31.42 37.62 -37.78
C LYS A 1013 -32.38 38.68 -38.35
N ARG A 1014 -32.01 39.35 -39.43
CA ARG A 1014 -33.00 39.92 -40.38
C ARG A 1014 -32.58 39.63 -41.82
N SER A 1015 -33.54 39.16 -42.61
CA SER A 1015 -33.32 38.64 -43.96
C SER A 1015 -32.99 39.73 -44.98
N SER A 1016 -32.23 39.38 -46.02
CA SER A 1016 -31.95 40.24 -47.17
C SER A 1016 -32.73 39.81 -48.43
N LYS A 1017 -33.65 40.69 -48.87
CA LYS A 1017 -34.38 40.73 -50.17
C LYS A 1017 -35.54 41.77 -50.00
N THR A 1018 -35.83 42.72 -50.90
CA THR A 1018 -35.35 43.00 -52.27
C THR A 1018 -35.51 44.51 -52.63
N LYS A 1019 -34.60 45.07 -53.44
CA LYS A 1019 -34.66 46.30 -54.28
C LYS A 1019 -35.62 47.47 -53.91
N ARG A 1020 -35.04 48.67 -53.77
CA ARG A 1020 -35.46 49.87 -54.56
C ARG A 1020 -34.27 50.83 -54.78
N LYS A 1021 -34.39 51.81 -55.69
CA LYS A 1021 -33.28 52.58 -56.29
C LYS A 1021 -33.69 54.05 -56.53
N VAL A 1022 -32.78 55.02 -56.29
CA VAL A 1022 -32.91 56.49 -56.55
C VAL A 1022 -34.01 57.17 -55.65
N VAL A 1023 -34.02 58.47 -55.26
CA VAL A 1023 -33.56 59.73 -55.89
C VAL A 1023 -32.96 60.78 -54.90
N LYS A 1024 -32.15 61.69 -55.46
CA LYS A 1024 -31.38 62.85 -54.93
C LYS A 1024 -32.11 63.89 -54.04
N LYS A 1025 -31.33 64.56 -53.15
CA LYS A 1025 -30.97 66.03 -53.09
C LYS A 1025 -30.32 66.32 -51.70
N THR A 1026 -29.13 66.92 -51.45
CA THR A 1026 -28.28 68.06 -51.93
C THR A 1026 -28.44 69.36 -51.11
N ALA A 1027 -27.30 69.92 -50.64
CA ALA A 1027 -27.09 71.24 -49.98
C ALA A 1027 -27.70 71.41 -48.56
N SER A 1028 -27.25 72.26 -47.62
CA SER A 1028 -26.02 73.09 -47.38
C SER A 1028 -26.10 73.61 -45.90
N VAL A 1029 -25.22 74.40 -45.24
CA VAL A 1029 -24.05 75.28 -45.56
C VAL A 1029 -23.01 75.21 -44.38
N ASN A 1030 -21.90 75.95 -44.45
CA ASN A 1030 -20.92 76.17 -43.35
C ASN A 1030 -21.37 77.26 -42.34
N ALA A 1031 -20.73 77.34 -41.15
CA ALA A 1031 -19.72 78.38 -40.80
C ALA A 1031 -19.49 78.62 -39.27
N SER A 1032 -18.21 78.80 -38.88
CA SER A 1032 -17.64 79.76 -37.87
C SER A 1032 -18.22 79.91 -36.43
N SER A 1033 -17.52 80.46 -35.41
CA SER A 1033 -16.07 80.57 -35.06
C SER A 1033 -15.91 81.30 -33.72
N ASN A 1034 -14.86 80.97 -32.94
CA ASN A 1034 -14.13 81.84 -31.99
C ASN A 1034 -14.79 82.48 -30.74
N ALA A 1035 -13.90 82.67 -29.74
CA ALA A 1035 -13.85 83.70 -28.69
C ALA A 1035 -14.65 83.52 -27.36
N PRO A 1036 -14.14 84.04 -26.22
CA PRO A 1036 -14.69 83.81 -24.87
C PRO A 1036 -15.07 85.10 -24.10
N LEU A 1037 -15.63 84.99 -22.88
CA LEU A 1037 -15.21 85.69 -21.62
C LEU A 1037 -16.27 85.66 -20.50
N SER A 1038 -15.79 85.68 -19.24
CA SER A 1038 -16.36 86.31 -18.02
C SER A 1038 -17.82 86.10 -17.56
N GLY A 1039 -18.02 85.96 -16.24
CA GLY A 1039 -19.29 86.35 -15.57
C GLY A 1039 -19.75 85.42 -14.42
N PRO A 1040 -19.56 85.79 -13.14
CA PRO A 1040 -20.06 85.01 -11.99
C PRO A 1040 -21.34 85.62 -11.38
N THR A 1041 -22.12 84.85 -10.61
CA THR A 1041 -22.63 85.22 -9.25
C THR A 1041 -23.50 84.15 -8.57
N LYS A 1042 -23.37 84.04 -7.23
CA LYS A 1042 -24.38 84.04 -6.12
C LYS A 1042 -25.79 83.42 -6.36
N LYS A 1043 -26.50 82.86 -5.37
CA LYS A 1043 -26.33 82.54 -3.92
C LYS A 1043 -27.59 81.79 -3.43
N THR A 1044 -27.54 81.18 -2.23
CA THR A 1044 -28.69 80.92 -1.32
C THR A 1044 -29.83 79.98 -1.80
N ALA A 1045 -30.69 79.41 -0.95
CA ALA A 1045 -30.74 79.30 0.52
C ALA A 1045 -31.41 77.97 0.94
N THR A 1046 -31.32 77.64 2.24
CA THR A 1046 -32.11 76.61 2.92
C THR A 1046 -33.57 77.06 3.14
N SER A 1047 -34.52 76.12 3.23
CA SER A 1047 -35.23 75.81 4.49
C SER A 1047 -36.47 74.90 4.32
N LYS A 1048 -36.83 74.24 5.44
CA LYS A 1048 -38.13 73.68 5.87
C LYS A 1048 -38.86 72.63 4.99
N THR A 1049 -39.05 71.38 5.44
CA THR A 1049 -39.97 70.78 6.46
C THR A 1049 -41.39 70.53 5.94
N THR A 1050 -41.98 69.37 6.32
CA THR A 1050 -43.43 68.99 6.28
C THR A 1050 -44.07 68.80 4.88
N SER A 1051 -45.00 67.86 4.65
CA SER A 1051 -45.52 66.75 5.50
C SER A 1051 -46.24 65.65 4.68
N THR A 1052 -46.56 64.53 5.36
CA THR A 1052 -47.77 63.69 5.15
C THR A 1052 -48.10 63.04 3.77
N SER A 1053 -47.95 61.70 3.75
CA SER A 1053 -49.06 60.74 3.63
C SER A 1053 -49.45 60.10 2.26
N GLN A 1054 -49.39 58.76 2.28
CA GLN A 1054 -50.33 57.77 1.68
C GLN A 1054 -50.31 57.34 0.19
N LYS A 1055 -50.38 56.00 0.06
CA LYS A 1055 -51.17 55.16 -0.89
C LYS A 1055 -50.63 54.74 -2.29
N ARG A 1056 -49.99 53.55 -2.28
CA ARG A 1056 -50.61 52.25 -2.70
C ARG A 1056 -51.09 52.06 -4.16
N SER A 1057 -50.19 51.59 -5.05
CA SER A 1057 -50.41 50.45 -5.97
C SER A 1057 -49.05 50.00 -6.58
N LYS A 1058 -48.69 48.74 -6.88
CA LYS A 1058 -49.32 47.40 -7.08
C LYS A 1058 -49.43 47.00 -8.57
N LYS A 1059 -48.68 45.94 -8.93
CA LYS A 1059 -48.44 45.33 -10.28
C LYS A 1059 -47.49 46.15 -11.19
N GLY A 1060 -46.63 45.54 -12.01
CA GLY A 1060 -46.23 44.11 -12.05
C GLY A 1060 -45.75 43.64 -13.44
N LYS A 1061 -45.04 42.49 -13.47
CA LYS A 1061 -44.67 41.66 -14.64
C LYS A 1061 -44.06 42.39 -15.87
N ASN A 1062 -42.76 42.17 -16.10
CA ASN A 1062 -42.29 40.98 -16.82
C ASN A 1062 -40.89 40.59 -16.34
#